data_AF-A0A352T3J2-F1
#
_entry.id   AF-A0A352T3J2-F1
#
_cell.length_a   1.000
_cell.length_b   1.000
_cell.length_c   1.000
_cell.angle_alpha   90.00
_cell.angle_beta   90.00
_cell.angle_gamma   90.00
#
_symmetry.space_group_name_H-M   'P 1'
#
loop_
_entity.id
_entity.type
_entity.pdbx_description
1 polymer ?
#
loop_
_entity_poly.entity_id
_entity_poly.type
_entity_poly.pdbx_seq_one_letter_code
_entity_poly.pdbx_strand_id
1 'polypeptide(L)'
;MMKKRNRKRISCLLSALLLLVMSIGWSVMAMADDAVNKDSSKPTVWIIGDSTVSSFADNYYYPRYGWGTQIDKYLDGTYEVKNIALSGRSSKSYVNDKEYKELTAGMKQGDYLLIGFGHNDEKAEADRYTDPNGDYKTAGSFANSLYENYIKPAQAAGTTVILCTPIVRRTATAEWSDSNLHITKDSGDFKGGDYAQSIRNLGKELNIPVVDMTKMTKELYDTLGPDETVNLHAWTSSKATSVDNTHTNIYGGTYNAYLVTKTIKELGVAGISEHITAKEAPVKADVLKSNPDYKEAEYSGELKQSELWKDAGVFKGSIFGDIGGDPNLIKDKFILEGNEDGSIHIAVNGKGKISSTTDGMAMYYYKVPADSNFVITANATVNSINKHNQVAFGLMARDAMYIDVNDKSALGDYVAAGSIQQGTANCFKRKDGALGYGGKLENPVEAGKTYALKIESNSDGYACTFGDNAAISGGFDFKLTSIDADYVYVGLFVARQADVTFSDIKLVVDGKVVTGSDVKPDDNKPGDNKPGDNKPGDNKPGDNTPSTPSDTPNTPSDTPSTPSDTPSTPSDTPSTPDSDKVNAVIKADAGINIKAEVPVSGITFTEEEKKEIENGSTVSVSMEVKDVTATVSESDKKLVEDKVKEVLNNGVVGAYLDLTLLKKVGSLKEVSVTETAAGVVVKLDIPESLKNTDSSVERKYTVVRIHDGVAEALETSCENGVITFTTDKFSTYAICYEDVAATGNGQSSDNTINTGDVYNIALYVLFAVVSCAGLAFVVLRRKSVVR
;
A
#
# COMPACT_ATOMS: atom_id res chain seq x y z
N MET A 1 -69.31 57.40 23.21
CA MET A 1 -68.32 56.30 23.14
C MET A 1 -68.50 55.32 21.95
N MET A 2 -69.64 55.26 21.24
CA MET A 2 -69.86 54.26 20.17
C MET A 2 -69.14 54.51 18.82
N LYS A 3 -68.75 55.75 18.48
CA LYS A 3 -68.12 56.05 17.17
C LYS A 3 -66.64 55.62 17.04
N LYS A 4 -65.88 55.51 18.13
CA LYS A 4 -64.45 55.09 18.09
C LYS A 4 -64.27 53.58 17.92
N ARG A 5 -65.22 52.76 18.40
CA ARG A 5 -65.14 51.30 18.38
C ARG A 5 -65.42 50.72 16.99
N ASN A 6 -66.31 51.36 16.22
CA ASN A 6 -66.57 50.98 14.83
C ASN A 6 -65.43 51.37 13.87
N ARG A 7 -64.75 52.51 14.10
CA ARG A 7 -63.58 52.90 13.29
C ARG A 7 -62.41 51.92 13.41
N LYS A 8 -62.12 51.41 14.62
CA LYS A 8 -61.07 50.38 14.82
C LYS A 8 -61.42 49.05 14.14
N ARG A 9 -62.69 48.63 14.19
CA ARG A 9 -63.13 47.39 13.53
C ARG A 9 -63.09 47.49 12.00
N ILE A 10 -63.49 48.63 11.45
CA ILE A 10 -63.43 48.89 10.01
C ILE A 10 -61.95 48.97 9.55
N SER A 11 -61.08 49.61 10.33
CA SER A 11 -59.64 49.64 10.02
C SER A 11 -59.00 48.26 10.04
N CYS A 12 -59.35 47.40 11.01
CA CYS A 12 -58.84 46.01 11.05
C CYS A 12 -59.37 45.16 9.89
N LEU A 13 -60.63 45.34 9.48
CA LEU A 13 -61.21 44.64 8.34
C LEU A 13 -60.59 45.09 7.01
N LEU A 14 -60.31 46.38 6.84
CA LEU A 14 -59.60 46.90 5.67
C LEU A 14 -58.14 46.44 5.63
N SER A 15 -57.43 46.38 6.76
CA SER A 15 -56.07 45.83 6.81
C SER A 15 -56.03 44.33 6.52
N ALA A 16 -57.01 43.56 7.01
CA ALA A 16 -57.12 42.14 6.71
C ALA A 16 -57.46 41.88 5.24
N LEU A 17 -58.33 42.70 4.65
CA LEU A 17 -58.67 42.61 3.23
C LEU A 17 -57.48 43.01 2.34
N LEU A 18 -56.69 44.02 2.73
CA LEU A 18 -55.48 44.42 2.00
C LEU A 18 -54.41 43.32 2.03
N LEU A 19 -54.23 42.64 3.17
CA LEU A 19 -53.32 41.50 3.30
C LEU A 19 -53.77 40.29 2.49
N LEU A 20 -55.09 40.05 2.40
CA LEU A 20 -55.66 38.98 1.57
C LEU A 20 -55.52 39.28 0.07
N VAL A 21 -55.70 40.54 -0.35
CA VAL A 21 -55.52 40.94 -1.75
C VAL A 21 -54.04 40.93 -2.14
N MET A 22 -53.13 41.27 -1.22
CA MET A 22 -51.68 41.13 -1.41
C MET A 22 -51.24 39.67 -1.49
N SER A 23 -51.82 38.76 -0.68
CA SER A 23 -51.48 37.32 -0.75
C SER A 23 -51.99 36.65 -2.03
N ILE A 24 -53.17 37.05 -2.52
CA ILE A 24 -53.71 36.58 -3.80
C ILE A 24 -52.91 37.18 -4.96
N GLY A 25 -52.50 38.46 -4.88
CA GLY A 25 -51.65 39.11 -5.89
C GLY A 25 -50.27 38.47 -6.03
N TRP A 26 -49.66 38.03 -4.92
CA TRP A 26 -48.39 37.28 -4.96
C TRP A 26 -48.56 35.88 -5.53
N SER A 27 -49.68 35.21 -5.24
CA SER A 27 -49.96 33.86 -5.77
C SER A 27 -50.22 33.88 -7.28
N VAL A 28 -50.87 34.93 -7.79
CA VAL A 28 -51.16 35.07 -9.23
C VAL A 28 -49.92 35.53 -10.01
N MET A 29 -49.01 36.30 -9.40
CA MET A 29 -47.70 36.63 -9.99
C MET A 29 -46.75 35.42 -9.99
N ALA A 30 -46.72 34.61 -8.93
CA ALA A 30 -45.94 33.35 -8.89
C ALA A 30 -46.44 32.33 -9.93
N MET A 31 -47.77 32.25 -10.16
CA MET A 31 -48.33 31.41 -11.21
C MET A 31 -48.19 31.98 -12.63
N ALA A 32 -47.93 33.29 -12.76
CA ALA A 32 -47.65 33.91 -14.05
C ALA A 32 -46.18 33.75 -14.46
N ASP A 33 -45.23 33.71 -13.51
CA ASP A 33 -43.82 33.39 -13.78
C ASP A 33 -43.62 31.91 -14.15
N ASP A 34 -44.35 30.98 -13.50
CA ASP A 34 -44.33 29.54 -13.85
C ASP A 34 -44.89 29.23 -15.25
N ALA A 35 -45.61 30.18 -15.86
CA ALA A 35 -46.26 29.99 -17.16
C ALA A 35 -45.43 30.49 -18.37
N VAL A 36 -44.29 31.16 -18.15
CA VAL A 36 -43.49 31.80 -19.23
C VAL A 36 -42.08 31.19 -19.30
N ASN A 37 -42.00 29.88 -19.49
CA ASN A 37 -40.93 29.10 -20.16
C ASN A 37 -40.88 27.68 -19.60
N LYS A 38 -41.93 26.89 -19.85
CA LYS A 38 -41.82 25.44 -19.66
C LYS A 38 -41.05 24.88 -20.86
N ASP A 39 -39.72 25.07 -20.85
CA ASP A 39 -38.85 24.21 -21.62
C ASP A 39 -39.19 22.78 -21.24
N SER A 40 -39.62 21.99 -22.22
CA SER A 40 -40.07 20.61 -22.02
C SER A 40 -38.93 19.65 -21.69
N SER A 41 -37.69 20.15 -21.63
CA SER A 41 -36.51 19.39 -21.22
C SER A 41 -36.54 19.07 -19.72
N LYS A 42 -36.09 17.87 -19.35
CA LYS A 42 -35.96 17.48 -17.94
C LYS A 42 -34.94 18.42 -17.26
N PRO A 43 -35.17 18.87 -16.01
CA PRO A 43 -34.14 19.55 -15.25
C PRO A 43 -32.90 18.64 -15.13
N THR A 44 -31.73 19.25 -15.09
CA THR A 44 -30.46 18.53 -15.15
C THR A 44 -29.78 18.52 -13.78
N VAL A 45 -29.27 17.36 -13.37
CA VAL A 45 -28.31 17.21 -12.28
C VAL A 45 -26.91 17.17 -12.90
N TRP A 46 -26.24 18.31 -12.86
CA TRP A 46 -24.86 18.48 -13.28
C TRP A 46 -23.93 17.97 -12.19
N ILE A 47 -22.96 17.13 -12.56
CA ILE A 47 -21.96 16.61 -11.64
C ILE A 47 -20.58 16.95 -12.18
N ILE A 48 -19.83 17.71 -11.39
CA ILE A 48 -18.45 18.09 -11.69
C ILE A 48 -17.52 17.66 -10.55
N GLY A 49 -16.25 17.47 -10.89
CA GLY A 49 -15.26 17.04 -9.92
C GLY A 49 -14.03 16.43 -10.55
N ASP A 50 -13.26 15.74 -9.72
CA ASP A 50 -12.02 15.08 -10.08
C ASP A 50 -12.22 13.59 -10.46
N SER A 51 -11.12 12.82 -10.41
CA SER A 51 -11.08 11.40 -10.75
C SER A 51 -11.94 10.51 -9.85
N THR A 52 -12.26 10.96 -8.63
CA THR A 52 -13.16 10.21 -7.73
C THR A 52 -14.64 10.38 -8.09
N VAL A 53 -14.93 11.29 -9.02
CA VAL A 53 -16.28 11.62 -9.51
C VAL A 53 -16.48 11.19 -10.97
N SER A 54 -15.41 11.21 -11.78
CA SER A 54 -15.44 11.01 -13.23
C SER A 54 -15.72 9.59 -13.70
N SER A 55 -16.02 9.45 -14.99
CA SER A 55 -16.03 8.18 -15.71
C SER A 55 -14.62 7.77 -16.15
N PHE A 56 -14.44 6.47 -16.41
CA PHE A 56 -13.20 5.87 -16.89
C PHE A 56 -13.49 4.82 -17.98
N ALA A 57 -12.47 4.52 -18.78
CA ALA A 57 -12.47 3.45 -19.78
C ALA A 57 -11.16 2.64 -19.64
N ASP A 58 -10.92 2.12 -18.45
CA ASP A 58 -9.70 1.36 -18.14
C ASP A 58 -9.91 -0.14 -18.35
N ASN A 59 -8.85 -0.84 -18.74
CA ASN A 59 -8.81 -2.30 -18.80
C ASN A 59 -8.18 -2.91 -17.53
N TYR A 60 -8.57 -2.44 -16.36
CA TYR A 60 -8.11 -2.96 -15.07
C TYR A 60 -8.89 -4.22 -14.68
N TYR A 61 -8.36 -5.04 -13.76
CA TYR A 61 -9.08 -6.20 -13.23
C TYR A 61 -10.36 -5.78 -12.49
N TYR A 62 -10.26 -4.77 -11.63
CA TYR A 62 -11.40 -3.99 -11.16
C TYR A 62 -11.26 -2.55 -11.66
N PRO A 63 -12.01 -2.13 -12.71
CA PRO A 63 -11.92 -0.79 -13.29
C PRO A 63 -12.30 0.33 -12.33
N ARG A 64 -11.77 1.53 -12.59
CA ARG A 64 -12.11 2.73 -11.82
C ARG A 64 -13.51 3.21 -12.16
N TYR A 65 -14.25 3.64 -11.13
CA TYR A 65 -15.56 4.27 -11.25
C TYR A 65 -15.65 5.42 -10.24
N GLY A 66 -15.86 6.63 -10.72
CA GLY A 66 -16.22 7.75 -9.87
C GLY A 66 -17.69 7.71 -9.47
N TRP A 67 -18.02 8.21 -8.28
CA TRP A 67 -19.38 8.12 -7.73
C TRP A 67 -20.42 8.87 -8.57
N GLY A 68 -20.00 9.91 -9.30
CA GLY A 68 -20.88 10.66 -10.21
C GLY A 68 -21.49 9.79 -11.32
N THR A 69 -20.83 8.70 -11.68
CA THR A 69 -21.31 7.75 -12.71
C THR A 69 -22.47 6.87 -12.24
N GLN A 70 -22.81 6.91 -10.95
CA GLN A 70 -23.80 6.02 -10.34
C GLN A 70 -25.00 6.76 -9.73
N ILE A 71 -25.03 8.10 -9.79
CA ILE A 71 -26.08 8.93 -9.16
C ILE A 71 -27.46 8.69 -9.79
N ASP A 72 -27.51 8.51 -11.10
CA ASP A 72 -28.74 8.24 -11.86
C ASP A 72 -29.51 7.03 -11.34
N LYS A 73 -28.80 6.00 -10.86
CA LYS A 73 -29.38 4.78 -10.27
C LYS A 73 -30.22 5.05 -9.02
N TYR A 74 -30.07 6.20 -8.36
CA TYR A 74 -30.79 6.54 -7.13
C TYR A 74 -31.90 7.56 -7.34
N LEU A 75 -32.10 8.05 -8.57
CA LEU A 75 -33.18 8.98 -8.93
C LEU A 75 -34.33 8.22 -9.62
N ASP A 76 -35.54 8.74 -9.51
CA ASP A 76 -36.75 8.15 -10.11
C ASP A 76 -36.91 8.41 -11.63
N GLY A 77 -35.91 9.05 -12.25
CA GLY A 77 -35.90 9.40 -13.67
C GLY A 77 -36.51 10.77 -14.00
N THR A 78 -36.90 11.57 -12.99
CA THR A 78 -37.38 12.95 -13.16
C THR A 78 -36.30 13.87 -13.75
N TYR A 79 -35.03 13.64 -13.41
CA TYR A 79 -33.90 14.43 -13.84
C TYR A 79 -33.10 13.77 -14.97
N GLU A 80 -32.48 14.58 -15.82
CA GLU A 80 -31.33 14.16 -16.62
C GLU A 80 -30.07 14.25 -15.74
N VAL A 81 -29.23 13.21 -15.73
CA VAL A 81 -27.96 13.24 -14.98
C VAL A 81 -26.81 13.41 -15.96
N LYS A 82 -26.04 14.49 -15.81
CA LYS A 82 -24.85 14.77 -16.62
C LYS A 82 -23.60 14.80 -15.76
N ASN A 83 -22.89 13.68 -15.74
CA ASN A 83 -21.56 13.62 -15.15
C ASN A 83 -20.51 14.06 -16.16
N ILE A 84 -19.99 15.26 -15.95
CA ILE A 84 -18.91 15.87 -16.75
C ILE A 84 -17.67 16.12 -15.89
N ALA A 85 -17.53 15.40 -14.76
CA ALA A 85 -16.31 15.39 -13.97
C ALA A 85 -15.13 14.80 -14.76
N LEU A 86 -13.91 15.29 -14.49
CA LEU A 86 -12.72 14.95 -15.26
C LEU A 86 -11.57 14.52 -14.36
N SER A 87 -10.98 13.37 -14.69
CA SER A 87 -9.82 12.85 -13.97
C SER A 87 -8.63 13.82 -13.99
N GLY A 88 -8.01 14.01 -12.83
CA GLY A 88 -6.81 14.85 -12.68
C GLY A 88 -7.07 16.36 -12.69
N ARG A 89 -8.33 16.80 -12.63
CA ARG A 89 -8.70 18.21 -12.51
C ARG A 89 -8.90 18.65 -11.07
N SER A 90 -8.57 19.91 -10.82
CA SER A 90 -8.80 20.65 -9.59
C SER A 90 -9.87 21.71 -9.82
N SER A 91 -10.38 22.34 -8.76
CA SER A 91 -11.34 23.45 -8.87
C SER A 91 -10.81 24.60 -9.72
N LYS A 92 -9.48 24.81 -9.74
CA LYS A 92 -8.80 25.81 -10.55
C LYS A 92 -8.58 25.39 -11.99
N SER A 93 -8.19 24.14 -12.24
CA SER A 93 -7.77 23.71 -13.58
C SER A 93 -8.93 23.32 -14.51
N TYR A 94 -10.05 22.83 -13.95
CA TYR A 94 -11.22 22.38 -14.72
C TYR A 94 -11.84 23.48 -15.60
N VAL A 95 -11.71 24.76 -15.21
CA VAL A 95 -12.26 25.90 -15.97
C VAL A 95 -11.69 26.05 -17.39
N ASN A 96 -10.56 25.40 -17.67
CA ASN A 96 -9.90 25.44 -18.98
C ASN A 96 -10.44 24.38 -19.95
N ASP A 97 -11.20 23.39 -19.45
CA ASP A 97 -11.73 22.31 -20.26
C ASP A 97 -13.04 22.71 -20.97
N LYS A 98 -13.38 21.99 -22.06
CA LYS A 98 -14.60 22.27 -22.85
C LYS A 98 -15.87 21.98 -22.04
N GLU A 99 -15.80 21.05 -21.10
CA GLU A 99 -16.88 20.63 -20.20
C GLU A 99 -17.32 21.78 -19.28
N TYR A 100 -16.40 22.67 -18.88
CA TYR A 100 -16.77 23.88 -18.13
C TYR A 100 -17.61 24.86 -18.97
N LYS A 101 -17.31 24.97 -20.28
CA LYS A 101 -18.13 25.76 -21.21
C LYS A 101 -19.51 25.13 -21.40
N GLU A 102 -19.57 23.80 -21.48
CA GLU A 102 -20.85 23.07 -21.53
C GLU A 102 -21.68 23.32 -20.27
N LEU A 103 -21.06 23.23 -19.08
CA LEU A 103 -21.71 23.51 -17.81
C LEU A 103 -22.30 24.93 -17.77
N THR A 104 -21.47 25.94 -18.00
CA THR A 104 -21.87 27.35 -17.85
C THR A 104 -22.87 27.81 -18.90
N ALA A 105 -22.88 27.20 -20.09
CA ALA A 105 -23.89 27.45 -21.11
C ALA A 105 -25.20 26.65 -20.90
N GLY A 106 -25.13 25.52 -20.20
CA GLY A 106 -26.24 24.59 -20.04
C GLY A 106 -27.05 24.75 -18.75
N MET A 107 -26.45 25.27 -17.68
CA MET A 107 -27.12 25.49 -16.39
C MET A 107 -28.32 26.44 -16.54
N LYS A 108 -29.45 26.07 -15.92
CA LYS A 108 -30.68 26.87 -15.91
C LYS A 108 -31.46 26.72 -14.60
N GLN A 109 -32.53 27.50 -14.48
CA GLN A 109 -33.46 27.49 -13.35
C GLN A 109 -34.00 26.07 -13.13
N GLY A 110 -33.90 25.58 -11.89
CA GLY A 110 -34.41 24.25 -11.49
C GLY A 110 -33.43 23.09 -11.69
N ASP A 111 -32.26 23.33 -12.29
CA ASP A 111 -31.16 22.37 -12.31
C ASP A 111 -30.48 22.26 -10.93
N TYR A 112 -29.66 21.22 -10.75
CA TYR A 112 -28.80 21.01 -9.59
C TYR A 112 -27.33 20.88 -10.04
N LEU A 113 -26.40 21.36 -9.22
CA LEU A 113 -24.96 21.21 -9.43
C LEU A 113 -24.31 20.57 -8.21
N LEU A 114 -23.80 19.34 -8.39
CA LEU A 114 -22.98 18.64 -7.39
C LEU A 114 -21.50 18.88 -7.70
N ILE A 115 -20.74 19.34 -6.70
CA ILE A 115 -19.33 19.71 -6.84
C ILE A 115 -18.47 18.84 -5.93
N GLY A 116 -17.59 18.01 -6.50
CA GLY A 116 -16.64 17.16 -5.75
C GLY A 116 -15.19 17.37 -6.17
N PHE A 117 -14.54 18.41 -5.63
CA PHE A 117 -13.11 18.69 -5.83
C PHE A 117 -12.33 18.59 -4.51
N GLY A 118 -11.00 18.58 -4.60
CA GLY A 118 -10.10 18.54 -3.45
C GLY A 118 -8.84 17.71 -3.68
N HIS A 119 -8.93 16.53 -4.31
CA HIS A 119 -7.78 15.61 -4.43
C HIS A 119 -6.62 16.18 -5.24
N ASN A 120 -6.91 17.05 -6.22
CA ASN A 120 -5.91 17.66 -7.09
C ASN A 120 -5.58 19.11 -6.70
N ASP A 121 -6.48 19.77 -5.98
CA ASP A 121 -6.27 21.10 -5.41
C ASP A 121 -5.15 21.08 -4.35
N GLU A 122 -5.05 19.98 -3.60
CA GLU A 122 -4.00 19.73 -2.60
C GLU A 122 -2.60 19.44 -3.17
N LYS A 123 -2.45 19.33 -4.49
CA LYS A 123 -1.15 19.03 -5.11
C LYS A 123 -0.32 20.31 -5.19
N ALA A 124 0.95 20.19 -4.81
CA ALA A 124 1.97 21.24 -4.95
C ALA A 124 2.37 21.47 -6.43
N GLU A 125 1.37 21.74 -7.27
CA GLU A 125 1.47 21.99 -8.71
C GLU A 125 0.76 23.32 -9.00
N ALA A 126 1.49 24.34 -9.45
CA ALA A 126 0.96 25.70 -9.60
C ALA A 126 -0.33 25.79 -10.44
N ASP A 127 -0.44 24.96 -11.48
CA ASP A 127 -1.61 24.93 -12.38
C ASP A 127 -2.86 24.34 -11.73
N ARG A 128 -2.71 23.56 -10.65
CA ARG A 128 -3.82 22.87 -9.99
C ARG A 128 -4.09 23.38 -8.58
N TYR A 129 -3.06 23.82 -7.88
CA TYR A 129 -3.12 24.22 -6.49
C TYR A 129 -4.07 25.38 -6.22
N THR A 130 -4.78 25.28 -5.09
CA THR A 130 -5.52 26.38 -4.46
C THR A 130 -5.26 26.36 -2.96
N ASP A 131 -5.13 27.52 -2.31
CA ASP A 131 -4.82 27.56 -0.88
C ASP A 131 -6.00 27.03 -0.04
N PRO A 132 -5.86 25.96 0.76
CA PRO A 132 -6.96 25.44 1.56
C PRO A 132 -7.41 26.44 2.64
N ASN A 133 -6.60 27.46 2.93
CA ASN A 133 -6.85 28.49 3.92
C ASN A 133 -7.54 29.70 3.29
N GLY A 134 -8.34 30.40 4.11
CA GLY A 134 -9.11 31.56 3.68
C GLY A 134 -10.56 31.24 3.31
N ASP A 135 -11.37 32.29 3.24
CA ASP A 135 -12.79 32.21 2.91
C ASP A 135 -13.02 32.38 1.40
N TYR A 136 -14.29 32.42 0.97
CA TYR A 136 -14.64 32.60 -0.44
C TYR A 136 -14.31 33.99 -1.02
N LYS A 137 -13.91 34.95 -0.18
CA LYS A 137 -13.50 36.30 -0.59
C LYS A 137 -11.99 36.42 -0.75
N THR A 138 -11.25 35.47 -0.20
CA THR A 138 -9.78 35.44 -0.23
C THR A 138 -9.29 34.94 -1.58
N ALA A 139 -8.79 35.83 -2.44
CA ALA A 139 -8.32 35.47 -3.77
C ALA A 139 -7.24 34.36 -3.71
N GLY A 140 -7.42 33.31 -4.51
CA GLY A 140 -6.50 32.17 -4.57
C GLY A 140 -6.78 31.06 -3.55
N SER A 141 -7.71 31.27 -2.61
CA SER A 141 -8.18 30.20 -1.73
C SER A 141 -9.03 29.16 -2.49
N PHE A 142 -9.08 27.95 -1.96
CA PHE A 142 -9.92 26.88 -2.46
C PHE A 142 -11.40 27.26 -2.40
N ALA A 143 -11.83 27.86 -1.28
CA ALA A 143 -13.19 28.37 -1.12
C ALA A 143 -13.54 29.44 -2.17
N ASN A 144 -12.61 30.35 -2.47
CA ASN A 144 -12.80 31.37 -3.50
C ASN A 144 -12.86 30.77 -4.91
N SER A 145 -11.99 29.80 -5.20
CA SER A 145 -12.02 29.04 -6.46
C SER A 145 -13.38 28.35 -6.67
N LEU A 146 -13.88 27.64 -5.66
CA LEU A 146 -15.22 27.02 -5.72
C LEU A 146 -16.33 28.06 -5.93
N TYR A 147 -16.24 29.19 -5.24
CA TYR A 147 -17.24 30.24 -5.29
C TYR A 147 -17.31 30.96 -6.63
N GLU A 148 -16.20 31.56 -7.07
CA GLU A 148 -16.16 32.38 -8.29
C GLU A 148 -16.37 31.54 -9.56
N ASN A 149 -15.83 30.33 -9.61
CA ASN A 149 -15.89 29.51 -10.82
C ASN A 149 -17.20 28.71 -10.94
N TYR A 150 -17.85 28.32 -9.84
CA TYR A 150 -18.98 27.38 -9.92
C TYR A 150 -20.23 27.85 -9.17
N ILE A 151 -20.10 28.20 -7.89
CA ILE A 151 -21.26 28.53 -7.06
C ILE A 151 -21.97 29.78 -7.59
N LYS A 152 -21.22 30.86 -7.80
CA LYS A 152 -21.75 32.15 -8.22
C LYS A 152 -22.38 32.09 -9.62
N PRO A 153 -21.75 31.47 -10.65
CA PRO A 153 -22.40 31.23 -11.94
C PRO A 153 -23.66 30.35 -11.85
N ALA A 154 -23.62 29.27 -11.06
CA ALA A 154 -24.78 28.39 -10.90
C ALA A 154 -25.97 29.11 -10.25
N GLN A 155 -25.73 29.88 -9.18
CA GLN A 155 -26.76 30.68 -8.53
C GLN A 155 -27.32 31.76 -9.46
N ALA A 156 -26.48 32.41 -10.28
CA ALA A 156 -26.93 33.38 -11.27
C ALA A 156 -27.81 32.75 -12.37
N ALA A 157 -27.60 31.47 -12.67
CA ALA A 157 -28.41 30.69 -13.62
C ALA A 157 -29.69 30.07 -13.00
N GLY A 158 -29.89 30.20 -11.68
CA GLY A 158 -31.01 29.57 -10.97
C GLY A 158 -30.81 28.08 -10.67
N THR A 159 -29.58 27.59 -10.75
CA THR A 159 -29.18 26.21 -10.45
C THR A 159 -28.86 26.06 -8.96
N THR A 160 -29.41 25.03 -8.32
CA THR A 160 -29.19 24.74 -6.89
C THR A 160 -27.87 24.01 -6.68
N VAL A 161 -26.98 24.55 -5.86
CA VAL A 161 -25.66 23.97 -5.61
C VAL A 161 -25.69 23.03 -4.41
N ILE A 162 -24.96 21.91 -4.50
CA ILE A 162 -24.68 20.96 -3.43
C ILE A 162 -23.17 20.71 -3.43
N LEU A 163 -22.51 20.95 -2.30
CA LEU A 163 -21.08 20.71 -2.15
C LEU A 163 -20.84 19.31 -1.60
N CYS A 164 -19.82 18.62 -2.14
CA CYS A 164 -19.35 17.34 -1.64
C CYS A 164 -17.89 17.49 -1.21
N THR A 165 -17.55 17.11 0.02
CA THR A 165 -16.14 17.01 0.43
C THR A 165 -15.44 15.87 -0.35
N PRO A 166 -14.10 15.84 -0.48
CA PRO A 166 -13.42 14.71 -1.14
C PRO A 166 -13.61 13.40 -0.36
N ILE A 167 -13.67 12.27 -1.06
CA ILE A 167 -13.67 10.95 -0.40
C ILE A 167 -12.30 10.69 0.22
N VAL A 168 -12.23 9.98 1.35
CA VAL A 168 -10.94 9.64 1.94
C VAL A 168 -10.09 8.74 1.04
N ARG A 169 -8.76 8.81 1.20
CA ARG A 169 -7.86 7.80 0.62
C ARG A 169 -7.75 6.59 1.54
N ARG A 170 -7.79 5.39 0.98
CA ARG A 170 -7.63 4.15 1.73
C ARG A 170 -6.29 4.10 2.49
N THR A 171 -6.35 3.60 3.71
CA THR A 171 -5.17 3.16 4.48
C THR A 171 -5.10 1.63 4.50
N ALA A 172 -3.89 1.08 4.49
CA ALA A 172 -3.67 -0.37 4.56
C ALA A 172 -3.58 -0.89 6.00
N THR A 173 -3.44 -0.02 7.00
CA THR A 173 -3.10 -0.40 8.39
C THR A 173 -4.15 0.02 9.41
N ALA A 174 -5.35 0.44 8.96
CA ALA A 174 -6.38 1.11 9.78
C ALA A 174 -5.95 2.45 10.41
N GLU A 175 -4.66 2.80 10.37
CA GLU A 175 -4.15 4.08 10.83
C GLU A 175 -4.36 5.16 9.77
N TRP A 176 -4.94 6.28 10.18
CA TRP A 176 -5.19 7.42 9.32
C TRP A 176 -4.03 8.40 9.39
N SER A 177 -3.41 8.70 8.25
CA SER A 177 -2.56 9.89 8.13
C SER A 177 -3.41 11.12 7.79
N ASP A 178 -2.89 12.31 8.09
CA ASP A 178 -3.47 13.59 7.66
C ASP A 178 -3.78 13.59 6.15
N SER A 179 -2.87 13.04 5.34
CA SER A 179 -3.01 12.99 3.88
C SER A 179 -4.15 12.09 3.39
N ASN A 180 -4.52 11.07 4.18
CA ASN A 180 -5.68 10.24 3.90
C ASN A 180 -6.99 11.01 4.08
N LEU A 181 -6.96 12.06 4.91
CA LEU A 181 -8.09 12.90 5.28
C LEU A 181 -8.09 14.27 4.58
N HIS A 182 -7.22 14.47 3.58
CA HIS A 182 -7.05 15.74 2.86
C HIS A 182 -6.58 16.91 3.75
N ILE A 183 -5.79 16.57 4.77
CA ILE A 183 -5.06 17.52 5.60
C ILE A 183 -3.61 17.49 5.11
N THR A 184 -3.15 18.64 4.61
CA THR A 184 -1.82 18.78 4.00
C THR A 184 -0.89 19.64 4.83
N LYS A 185 0.41 19.39 4.69
CA LYS A 185 1.48 20.24 5.24
C LYS A 185 1.98 21.19 4.18
N ASP A 186 2.62 22.28 4.60
CA ASP A 186 3.32 23.20 3.71
C ASP A 186 4.34 22.44 2.84
N SER A 187 4.43 22.82 1.56
CA SER A 187 5.37 22.28 0.59
C SER A 187 5.91 23.43 -0.26
N GLY A 188 7.07 23.98 0.08
CA GLY A 188 7.59 25.17 -0.59
C GLY A 188 6.63 26.36 -0.46
N ASP A 189 6.24 26.96 -1.58
CA ASP A 189 5.28 28.07 -1.63
C ASP A 189 3.81 27.64 -1.50
N PHE A 190 3.55 26.33 -1.45
CA PHE A 190 2.21 25.77 -1.34
C PHE A 190 1.86 25.56 0.14
N LYS A 191 0.87 26.30 0.65
CA LYS A 191 0.40 26.20 2.02
C LYS A 191 -0.44 24.95 2.25
N GLY A 192 -0.18 24.30 3.37
CA GLY A 192 -0.96 23.18 3.86
C GLY A 192 -2.24 23.64 4.57
N GLY A 193 -3.17 22.70 4.71
CA GLY A 193 -4.43 22.91 5.42
C GLY A 193 -5.42 21.79 5.16
N ASP A 194 -6.65 21.96 5.66
CA ASP A 194 -7.74 20.99 5.58
C ASP A 194 -8.75 21.39 4.50
N TYR A 195 -8.72 20.67 3.37
CA TYR A 195 -9.60 20.92 2.23
C TYR A 195 -11.07 20.57 2.53
N ALA A 196 -11.32 19.51 3.31
CA ALA A 196 -12.67 19.12 3.68
C ALA A 196 -13.30 20.17 4.60
N GLN A 197 -12.53 20.70 5.55
CA GLN A 197 -12.98 21.76 6.44
C GLN A 197 -13.25 23.07 5.70
N SER A 198 -12.46 23.40 4.67
CA SER A 198 -12.71 24.56 3.81
C SER A 198 -14.10 24.50 3.16
N ILE A 199 -14.50 23.33 2.63
CA ILE A 199 -15.83 23.10 2.06
C ILE A 199 -16.94 23.18 3.11
N ARG A 200 -16.74 22.59 4.30
CA ARG A 200 -17.71 22.67 5.41
C ARG A 200 -17.96 24.13 5.82
N ASN A 201 -16.89 24.92 5.94
CA ASN A 201 -16.96 26.33 6.27
C ASN A 201 -17.70 27.12 5.19
N LEU A 202 -17.36 26.87 3.91
CA LEU A 202 -18.01 27.51 2.77
C LEU A 202 -19.52 27.25 2.73
N GLY A 203 -19.93 25.99 2.89
CA GLY A 203 -21.34 25.62 2.91
C GLY A 203 -22.11 26.28 4.06
N LYS A 204 -21.49 26.37 5.25
CA LYS A 204 -22.07 27.09 6.39
C LYS A 204 -22.20 28.59 6.12
N GLU A 205 -21.17 29.23 5.55
CA GLU A 205 -21.17 30.67 5.32
C GLU A 205 -22.17 31.10 4.24
N LEU A 206 -22.33 30.29 3.18
CA LEU A 206 -23.23 30.56 2.06
C LEU A 206 -24.60 29.88 2.19
N ASN A 207 -24.84 29.14 3.27
CA ASN A 207 -26.04 28.32 3.46
C ASN A 207 -26.30 27.36 2.29
N ILE A 208 -25.25 26.67 1.84
CA ILE A 208 -25.28 25.66 0.78
C ILE A 208 -25.24 24.27 1.42
N PRO A 209 -26.11 23.32 1.01
CA PRO A 209 -26.06 21.94 1.49
C PRO A 209 -24.68 21.30 1.25
N VAL A 210 -24.13 20.64 2.29
CA VAL A 210 -22.84 19.94 2.22
C VAL A 210 -23.05 18.46 2.50
N VAL A 211 -22.67 17.62 1.55
CA VAL A 211 -22.52 16.17 1.71
C VAL A 211 -21.08 15.91 2.16
N ASP A 212 -20.90 15.61 3.46
CA ASP A 212 -19.57 15.39 4.04
C ASP A 212 -19.04 13.97 3.76
N MET A 213 -18.66 13.73 2.51
CA MET A 213 -18.10 12.46 2.05
C MET A 213 -16.81 12.07 2.78
N THR A 214 -15.94 13.01 3.13
CA THR A 214 -14.73 12.71 3.93
C THR A 214 -15.11 12.03 5.24
N LYS A 215 -16.09 12.58 5.96
CA LYS A 215 -16.57 11.96 7.20
C LYS A 215 -17.20 10.59 6.95
N MET A 216 -18.15 10.52 6.01
CA MET A 216 -18.93 9.29 5.78
C MET A 216 -18.08 8.13 5.23
N THR A 217 -17.14 8.43 4.33
CA THR A 217 -16.25 7.40 3.78
C THR A 217 -15.21 6.96 4.80
N LYS A 218 -14.73 7.87 5.68
CA LYS A 218 -13.92 7.47 6.83
C LYS A 218 -14.68 6.49 7.75
N GLU A 219 -15.91 6.85 8.14
CA GLU A 219 -16.73 6.00 9.02
C GLU A 219 -17.04 4.63 8.39
N LEU A 220 -17.29 4.59 7.08
CA LEU A 220 -17.42 3.35 6.33
C LEU A 220 -16.14 2.51 6.40
N TYR A 221 -14.98 3.14 6.21
CA TYR A 221 -13.69 2.43 6.15
C TYR A 221 -13.28 1.94 7.54
N ASP A 222 -13.56 2.72 8.59
CA ASP A 222 -13.39 2.31 9.99
C ASP A 222 -14.28 1.09 10.31
N THR A 223 -15.51 1.03 9.76
CA THR A 223 -16.44 -0.09 9.98
C THR A 223 -16.01 -1.36 9.24
N LEU A 224 -15.48 -1.21 8.02
CA LEU A 224 -15.08 -2.35 7.20
C LEU A 224 -13.70 -2.90 7.57
N GLY A 225 -12.76 -2.03 7.94
CA GLY A 225 -11.36 -2.39 8.16
C GLY A 225 -10.53 -2.49 6.87
N PRO A 226 -9.20 -2.57 6.99
CA PRO A 226 -8.26 -2.52 5.87
C PRO A 226 -8.44 -3.66 4.87
N ASP A 227 -8.86 -4.84 5.34
CA ASP A 227 -9.01 -6.05 4.53
C ASP A 227 -10.28 -6.03 3.66
N GLU A 228 -11.33 -5.36 4.11
CA GLU A 228 -12.57 -5.24 3.34
C GLU A 228 -12.59 -4.01 2.44
N THR A 229 -11.92 -2.92 2.85
CA THR A 229 -11.87 -1.69 2.04
C THR A 229 -11.21 -1.88 0.67
N VAL A 230 -10.33 -2.87 0.48
CA VAL A 230 -9.77 -3.21 -0.85
C VAL A 230 -10.86 -3.48 -1.89
N ASN A 231 -12.01 -4.03 -1.44
CA ASN A 231 -13.11 -4.40 -2.32
C ASN A 231 -13.90 -3.19 -2.84
N LEU A 232 -13.72 -2.01 -2.25
CA LEU A 232 -14.30 -0.75 -2.74
C LEU A 232 -13.40 -0.07 -3.78
N HIS A 233 -12.16 -0.52 -3.93
CA HIS A 233 -11.12 0.14 -4.71
C HIS A 233 -10.79 -0.56 -6.03
N ALA A 234 -10.30 0.21 -7.00
CA ALA A 234 -9.87 -0.32 -8.29
C ALA A 234 -8.57 -1.13 -8.15
N TRP A 235 -8.44 -2.18 -8.95
CA TRP A 235 -7.27 -3.08 -8.94
C TRP A 235 -6.70 -3.13 -10.34
N THR A 236 -5.46 -2.70 -10.52
CA THR A 236 -4.86 -2.65 -11.85
C THR A 236 -4.56 -4.03 -12.42
N SER A 237 -4.44 -5.06 -11.56
CA SER A 237 -4.31 -6.46 -11.95
C SER A 237 -5.05 -7.42 -11.01
N SER A 238 -4.97 -8.74 -11.24
CA SER A 238 -5.58 -9.71 -10.32
C SER A 238 -4.82 -9.85 -8.99
N LYS A 239 -3.66 -9.20 -8.85
CA LYS A 239 -2.82 -9.25 -7.65
C LYS A 239 -3.36 -8.31 -6.57
N ALA A 240 -3.41 -8.78 -5.32
CA ALA A 240 -3.91 -8.00 -4.18
C ALA A 240 -3.08 -6.73 -3.90
N THR A 241 -1.82 -6.69 -4.34
CA THR A 241 -0.95 -5.52 -4.19
C THR A 241 -1.20 -4.42 -5.23
N SER A 242 -2.04 -4.70 -6.23
CA SER A 242 -2.37 -3.76 -7.32
C SER A 242 -3.48 -2.75 -6.96
N VAL A 243 -3.95 -2.77 -5.70
CA VAL A 243 -5.05 -1.93 -5.22
C VAL A 243 -4.69 -0.45 -5.29
N ASP A 244 -5.52 0.32 -6.00
CA ASP A 244 -5.45 1.77 -6.06
C ASP A 244 -6.10 2.38 -4.81
N ASN A 245 -5.31 2.97 -3.92
CA ASN A 245 -5.81 3.55 -2.66
C ASN A 245 -6.59 4.87 -2.81
N THR A 246 -6.73 5.42 -4.02
CA THR A 246 -7.51 6.65 -4.27
C THR A 246 -8.79 6.35 -5.05
N HIS A 247 -8.71 5.57 -6.12
CA HIS A 247 -9.84 5.40 -7.03
C HIS A 247 -10.69 4.18 -6.65
N THR A 248 -12.00 4.39 -6.59
CA THR A 248 -12.97 3.33 -6.31
C THR A 248 -13.26 2.47 -7.54
N ASN A 249 -13.68 1.23 -7.32
CA ASN A 249 -14.26 0.38 -8.36
C ASN A 249 -15.78 0.55 -8.44
N ILE A 250 -16.47 -0.29 -9.21
CA ILE A 250 -17.94 -0.21 -9.35
C ILE A 250 -18.67 -0.34 -8.01
N TYR A 251 -18.18 -1.16 -7.09
CA TYR A 251 -18.76 -1.31 -5.76
C TYR A 251 -18.58 -0.04 -4.93
N GLY A 252 -17.34 0.48 -4.84
CA GLY A 252 -17.07 1.73 -4.13
C GLY A 252 -17.77 2.94 -4.73
N GLY A 253 -17.78 3.08 -6.05
CA GLY A 253 -18.50 4.15 -6.74
C GLY A 253 -20.00 4.10 -6.49
N THR A 254 -20.60 2.90 -6.47
CA THR A 254 -22.03 2.71 -6.19
C THR A 254 -22.35 3.00 -4.72
N TYR A 255 -21.49 2.61 -3.78
CA TYR A 255 -21.66 2.88 -2.35
C TYR A 255 -21.52 4.37 -2.04
N ASN A 256 -20.54 5.04 -2.64
CA ASN A 256 -20.36 6.48 -2.49
C ASN A 256 -21.56 7.26 -3.07
N ALA A 257 -22.11 6.85 -4.21
CA ALA A 257 -23.33 7.45 -4.75
C ALA A 257 -24.56 7.23 -3.84
N TYR A 258 -24.66 6.07 -3.19
CA TYR A 258 -25.66 5.82 -2.14
C TYR A 258 -25.50 6.81 -0.98
N LEU A 259 -24.28 7.00 -0.46
CA LEU A 259 -24.02 7.97 0.61
C LEU A 259 -24.40 9.40 0.19
N VAL A 260 -23.99 9.83 -1.01
CA VAL A 260 -24.32 11.15 -1.54
C VAL A 260 -25.84 11.36 -1.59
N THR A 261 -26.57 10.45 -2.23
CA THR A 261 -28.01 10.63 -2.45
C THR A 261 -28.81 10.43 -1.16
N LYS A 262 -28.43 9.50 -0.30
CA LYS A 262 -28.99 9.35 1.05
C LYS A 262 -28.87 10.67 1.82
N THR A 263 -27.69 11.28 1.85
CA THR A 263 -27.47 12.53 2.59
C THR A 263 -28.20 13.71 1.97
N ILE A 264 -28.27 13.83 0.64
CA ILE A 264 -29.10 14.86 -0.01
C ILE A 264 -30.56 14.73 0.43
N LYS A 265 -31.09 13.50 0.51
CA LYS A 265 -32.44 13.24 1.00
C LYS A 265 -32.61 13.65 2.47
N GLU A 266 -31.66 13.29 3.33
CA GLU A 266 -31.67 13.65 4.77
C GLU A 266 -31.57 15.16 5.02
N LEU A 267 -30.80 15.87 4.20
CA LEU A 267 -30.69 17.33 4.24
C LEU A 267 -31.97 18.05 3.75
N GLY A 268 -32.90 17.33 3.12
CA GLY A 268 -34.15 17.90 2.63
C GLY A 268 -33.94 18.98 1.57
N VAL A 269 -32.97 18.80 0.68
CA VAL A 269 -32.72 19.71 -0.45
C VAL A 269 -33.96 19.75 -1.36
N ALA A 270 -34.69 20.86 -1.29
CA ALA A 270 -35.98 21.02 -1.95
C ALA A 270 -35.93 20.65 -3.44
N GLY A 271 -36.92 19.85 -3.87
CA GLY A 271 -37.09 19.38 -5.23
C GLY A 271 -36.39 18.06 -5.49
N ILE A 272 -35.07 17.97 -5.25
CA ILE A 272 -34.32 16.74 -5.57
C ILE A 272 -34.53 15.63 -4.53
N SER A 273 -34.68 15.97 -3.24
CA SER A 273 -34.81 14.98 -2.16
C SER A 273 -36.06 14.10 -2.30
N GLU A 274 -37.14 14.62 -2.87
CA GLU A 274 -38.40 13.91 -3.12
C GLU A 274 -38.27 12.84 -4.21
N HIS A 275 -37.33 13.02 -5.13
CA HIS A 275 -37.09 12.14 -6.27
C HIS A 275 -35.94 11.14 -6.06
N ILE A 276 -35.30 11.18 -4.89
CA ILE A 276 -34.31 10.17 -4.49
C ILE A 276 -35.04 8.92 -4.00
N THR A 277 -34.86 7.83 -4.72
CA THR A 277 -35.41 6.51 -4.39
C THR A 277 -34.80 5.99 -3.08
N ALA A 278 -35.64 5.52 -2.16
CA ALA A 278 -35.16 4.88 -0.95
C ALA A 278 -34.57 3.50 -1.32
N LYS A 279 -33.27 3.35 -1.18
CA LYS A 279 -32.53 2.10 -1.40
C LYS A 279 -31.74 1.72 -0.17
N GLU A 280 -31.50 0.43 -0.01
CA GLU A 280 -30.55 -0.07 0.99
C GLU A 280 -29.11 0.16 0.51
N ALA A 281 -28.17 0.06 1.46
CA ALA A 281 -26.75 0.15 1.13
C ALA A 281 -26.37 -0.96 0.14
N PRO A 282 -25.54 -0.67 -0.89
CA PRO A 282 -25.11 -1.68 -1.85
C PRO A 282 -24.35 -2.83 -1.18
N VAL A 283 -24.67 -4.06 -1.58
CA VAL A 283 -24.01 -5.27 -1.08
C VAL A 283 -22.87 -5.67 -2.02
N LYS A 284 -21.71 -6.01 -1.46
CA LYS A 284 -20.50 -6.41 -2.21
C LYS A 284 -20.79 -7.47 -3.27
N ALA A 285 -21.47 -8.55 -2.88
CA ALA A 285 -21.74 -9.70 -3.75
C ALA A 285 -22.60 -9.36 -4.99
N ASP A 286 -23.44 -8.32 -4.91
CA ASP A 286 -24.34 -7.95 -6.00
C ASP A 286 -23.68 -7.02 -7.02
N VAL A 287 -22.72 -6.22 -6.55
CA VAL A 287 -22.17 -5.09 -7.30
C VAL A 287 -20.72 -5.32 -7.75
N LEU A 288 -19.87 -5.89 -6.89
CA LEU A 288 -18.46 -6.09 -7.22
C LEU A 288 -18.32 -7.14 -8.32
N LYS A 289 -17.81 -6.73 -9.48
CA LYS A 289 -17.60 -7.59 -10.64
C LYS A 289 -16.25 -7.27 -11.24
N SER A 290 -15.45 -8.30 -11.48
CA SER A 290 -14.21 -8.15 -12.22
C SER A 290 -14.53 -7.88 -13.68
N ASN A 291 -13.59 -7.22 -14.36
CA ASN A 291 -13.66 -6.99 -15.78
C ASN A 291 -13.48 -8.33 -16.52
N PRO A 292 -14.50 -8.83 -17.25
CA PRO A 292 -14.42 -10.11 -17.94
C PRO A 292 -13.42 -10.09 -19.11
N ASP A 293 -13.09 -8.90 -19.63
CA ASP A 293 -12.14 -8.72 -20.72
C ASP A 293 -10.69 -8.52 -20.22
N TYR A 294 -10.49 -8.48 -18.89
CA TYR A 294 -9.16 -8.35 -18.31
C TYR A 294 -8.30 -9.58 -18.60
N LYS A 295 -7.04 -9.32 -18.97
CA LYS A 295 -5.99 -10.33 -19.10
C LYS A 295 -4.77 -9.84 -18.32
N GLU A 296 -4.22 -10.71 -17.47
CA GLU A 296 -2.96 -10.40 -16.80
C GLU A 296 -1.88 -10.20 -17.86
N ALA A 297 -1.01 -9.21 -17.66
CA ALA A 297 0.11 -9.00 -18.57
C ALA A 297 1.07 -10.20 -18.48
N GLU A 298 1.23 -10.92 -19.59
CA GLU A 298 2.25 -11.96 -19.69
C GLU A 298 3.62 -11.31 -19.94
N TYR A 299 4.58 -11.61 -19.08
CA TYR A 299 5.96 -11.20 -19.29
C TYR A 299 6.67 -12.17 -20.25
N SER A 300 7.47 -11.63 -21.16
CA SER A 300 8.40 -12.41 -21.97
C SER A 300 9.83 -11.95 -21.72
N GLY A 301 10.70 -12.89 -21.33
CA GLY A 301 12.15 -12.65 -21.21
C GLY A 301 12.87 -12.50 -22.55
N GLU A 302 12.18 -12.71 -23.67
CA GLU A 302 12.67 -12.46 -25.03
C GLU A 302 12.53 -10.97 -25.38
N LEU A 303 13.58 -10.20 -25.07
CA LEU A 303 13.62 -8.77 -25.33
C LEU A 303 14.13 -8.50 -26.74
N LYS A 304 13.23 -8.02 -27.60
CA LYS A 304 13.58 -7.51 -28.92
C LYS A 304 14.46 -6.26 -28.80
N GLN A 305 15.18 -5.93 -29.86
CA GLN A 305 15.86 -4.64 -29.95
C GLN A 305 14.81 -3.51 -30.02
N SER A 306 15.09 -2.39 -29.37
CA SER A 306 14.25 -1.18 -29.51
C SER A 306 14.21 -0.72 -30.96
N GLU A 307 13.02 -0.36 -31.42
CA GLU A 307 12.82 0.25 -32.74
C GLU A 307 13.06 1.77 -32.71
N LEU A 308 13.06 2.35 -31.51
CA LEU A 308 13.14 3.79 -31.29
C LEU A 308 14.54 4.26 -30.88
N TRP A 309 15.30 3.43 -30.16
CA TRP A 309 16.55 3.83 -29.51
C TRP A 309 17.71 2.91 -29.88
N LYS A 310 18.89 3.53 -30.06
CA LYS A 310 20.14 2.81 -30.32
C LYS A 310 20.76 2.34 -29.01
N ASP A 311 21.65 1.36 -29.11
CA ASP A 311 22.48 0.94 -27.98
C ASP A 311 23.56 1.99 -27.66
N ALA A 312 23.90 2.08 -26.38
CA ALA A 312 25.00 2.90 -25.87
C ALA A 312 26.05 1.97 -25.24
N GLY A 313 27.08 1.64 -26.02
CA GLY A 313 28.07 0.63 -25.63
C GLY A 313 27.41 -0.74 -25.49
N VAL A 314 27.43 -1.29 -24.27
CA VAL A 314 26.79 -2.59 -23.94
C VAL A 314 25.34 -2.44 -23.49
N PHE A 315 24.87 -1.21 -23.23
CA PHE A 315 23.54 -0.97 -22.70
C PHE A 315 22.53 -0.76 -23.82
N LYS A 316 21.39 -1.44 -23.72
CA LYS A 316 20.26 -1.32 -24.64
C LYS A 316 19.26 -0.29 -24.14
N GLY A 317 18.81 0.62 -25.01
CA GLY A 317 17.87 1.69 -24.66
C GLY A 317 16.41 1.28 -24.88
N SER A 318 15.51 1.73 -24.02
CA SER A 318 14.06 1.57 -24.18
C SER A 318 13.26 2.57 -23.34
N ILE A 319 12.01 2.84 -23.73
CA ILE A 319 10.99 3.45 -22.88
C ILE A 319 9.88 2.45 -22.59
N PHE A 320 9.39 2.41 -21.36
CA PHE A 320 8.28 1.52 -21.00
C PHE A 320 7.48 1.98 -19.79
N GLY A 321 6.29 1.40 -19.62
CA GLY A 321 5.42 1.64 -18.47
C GLY A 321 4.30 2.66 -18.74
N ASP A 322 3.87 3.42 -17.73
CA ASP A 322 3.00 4.60 -17.87
C ASP A 322 3.79 5.79 -18.46
N ILE A 323 4.17 5.67 -19.72
CA ILE A 323 4.88 6.71 -20.48
C ILE A 323 3.91 7.76 -21.05
N GLY A 324 2.61 7.54 -20.94
CA GLY A 324 1.59 8.57 -21.18
C GLY A 324 1.17 8.73 -22.63
N GLY A 325 1.28 7.66 -23.43
CA GLY A 325 0.81 7.56 -24.81
C GLY A 325 1.56 6.49 -25.61
N ASP A 326 1.14 6.28 -26.86
CA ASP A 326 1.84 5.39 -27.80
C ASP A 326 3.32 5.83 -27.96
N PRO A 327 4.30 4.94 -27.73
CA PRO A 327 5.73 5.22 -27.85
C PRO A 327 6.12 5.95 -29.15
N ASN A 328 5.53 5.57 -30.28
CA ASN A 328 5.84 6.18 -31.59
C ASN A 328 5.36 7.62 -31.68
N LEU A 329 4.27 7.95 -30.99
CA LEU A 329 3.65 9.28 -30.99
C LEU A 329 4.25 10.22 -29.95
N ILE A 330 4.92 9.69 -28.92
CA ILE A 330 5.45 10.47 -27.80
C ILE A 330 6.97 10.47 -27.68
N LYS A 331 7.69 9.84 -28.62
CA LYS A 331 9.16 9.72 -28.57
C LYS A 331 9.89 11.05 -28.46
N ASP A 332 9.31 12.15 -28.94
CA ASP A 332 9.85 13.51 -28.80
C ASP A 332 9.89 14.01 -27.34
N LYS A 333 9.24 13.30 -26.42
CA LYS A 333 9.25 13.56 -24.98
C LYS A 333 10.36 12.81 -24.25
N PHE A 334 11.14 12.00 -24.95
CA PHE A 334 12.22 11.19 -24.40
C PHE A 334 13.50 11.44 -25.18
N ILE A 335 14.64 11.39 -24.50
CA ILE A 335 15.98 11.39 -25.09
C ILE A 335 16.72 10.23 -24.45
N LEU A 336 17.27 9.34 -25.28
CA LEU A 336 18.17 8.26 -24.87
C LEU A 336 19.34 8.26 -25.85
N GLU A 337 20.49 8.80 -25.44
CA GLU A 337 21.63 9.02 -26.32
C GLU A 337 22.94 8.54 -25.66
N GLY A 338 23.70 7.71 -26.38
CA GLY A 338 25.08 7.37 -26.02
C GLY A 338 26.05 8.30 -26.75
N ASN A 339 26.93 8.95 -26.01
CA ASN A 339 27.92 9.88 -26.55
C ASN A 339 29.24 9.18 -26.90
N GLU A 340 30.03 9.79 -27.78
CA GLU A 340 31.32 9.25 -28.21
C GLU A 340 32.34 9.11 -27.07
N ASP A 341 32.21 9.91 -26.01
CA ASP A 341 33.04 9.85 -24.80
C ASP A 341 32.62 8.74 -23.82
N GLY A 342 31.60 7.94 -24.16
CA GLY A 342 31.06 6.88 -23.34
C GLY A 342 30.05 7.34 -22.28
N SER A 343 29.74 8.64 -22.20
CA SER A 343 28.64 9.12 -21.36
C SER A 343 27.28 8.81 -21.99
N ILE A 344 26.24 8.72 -21.17
CA ILE A 344 24.86 8.45 -21.58
C ILE A 344 23.97 9.60 -21.13
N HIS A 345 23.25 10.22 -22.06
CA HIS A 345 22.26 11.26 -21.78
C HIS A 345 20.85 10.67 -21.81
N ILE A 346 20.11 10.86 -20.72
CA ILE A 346 18.70 10.47 -20.64
C ILE A 346 17.88 11.68 -20.17
N ALA A 347 16.87 12.07 -20.96
CA ALA A 347 15.94 13.13 -20.57
C ALA A 347 14.49 12.72 -20.82
N VAL A 348 13.61 13.15 -19.92
CA VAL A 348 12.17 12.88 -20.02
C VAL A 348 11.38 14.17 -19.79
N ASN A 349 10.59 14.59 -20.76
CA ASN A 349 9.87 15.87 -20.73
C ASN A 349 8.35 15.68 -20.54
N GLY A 350 7.89 15.74 -19.29
CA GLY A 350 6.46 15.76 -18.95
C GLY A 350 5.71 14.42 -19.14
N LYS A 351 6.41 13.37 -19.57
CA LYS A 351 5.90 12.00 -19.75
C LYS A 351 6.60 11.03 -18.81
N GLY A 352 6.10 9.80 -18.68
CA GLY A 352 6.57 8.88 -17.64
C GLY A 352 6.16 9.31 -16.22
N LYS A 353 6.16 8.38 -15.28
CA LYS A 353 6.09 8.62 -13.83
C LYS A 353 6.42 7.34 -13.05
N ILE A 354 7.09 7.50 -11.91
CA ILE A 354 7.12 6.45 -10.89
C ILE A 354 6.13 6.86 -9.80
N SER A 355 5.14 6.00 -9.51
CA SER A 355 4.09 6.23 -8.51
C SER A 355 3.78 4.96 -7.75
N SER A 356 2.94 5.01 -6.71
CA SER A 356 2.60 3.81 -5.93
C SER A 356 2.10 2.65 -6.79
N THR A 357 1.41 2.91 -7.91
CA THR A 357 0.75 1.89 -8.73
C THR A 357 1.22 1.81 -10.17
N THR A 358 2.24 2.58 -10.57
CA THR A 358 2.74 2.58 -11.95
C THR A 358 4.22 2.93 -12.00
N ASP A 359 4.93 2.34 -12.95
CA ASP A 359 6.25 2.78 -13.39
C ASP A 359 6.17 3.25 -14.84
N GLY A 360 6.93 4.26 -15.20
CA GLY A 360 6.95 4.85 -16.54
C GLY A 360 8.24 5.64 -16.71
N MET A 361 9.20 5.09 -17.45
CA MET A 361 10.57 5.62 -17.49
C MET A 361 11.27 5.35 -18.82
N ALA A 362 12.36 6.09 -19.03
CA ALA A 362 13.41 5.75 -19.99
C ALA A 362 14.53 5.02 -19.26
N MET A 363 15.06 3.95 -19.85
CA MET A 363 16.15 3.18 -19.26
C MET A 363 17.12 2.64 -20.33
N TYR A 364 18.41 2.75 -20.03
CA TYR A 364 19.45 1.95 -20.64
C TYR A 364 19.77 0.77 -19.72
N TYR A 365 19.76 -0.46 -20.22
CA TYR A 365 19.90 -1.67 -19.41
C TYR A 365 20.90 -2.69 -19.99
N TYR A 366 21.44 -3.52 -19.12
CA TYR A 366 22.21 -4.73 -19.42
C TYR A 366 21.55 -5.93 -18.74
N LYS A 367 21.55 -7.09 -19.40
CA LYS A 367 20.93 -8.33 -18.92
C LYS A 367 21.97 -9.17 -18.17
N VAL A 368 21.80 -9.35 -16.86
CA VAL A 368 22.71 -10.09 -15.98
C VAL A 368 22.03 -11.40 -15.56
N PRO A 369 22.69 -12.58 -15.62
CA PRO A 369 22.13 -13.81 -15.07
C PRO A 369 21.74 -13.65 -13.59
N ALA A 370 20.60 -14.19 -13.17
CA ALA A 370 20.08 -13.98 -11.82
C ALA A 370 20.94 -14.60 -10.69
N ASP A 371 21.79 -15.57 -11.04
CA ASP A 371 22.76 -16.23 -10.15
C ASP A 371 24.13 -15.53 -10.09
N SER A 372 24.39 -14.57 -10.97
CA SER A 372 25.63 -13.77 -10.99
C SER A 372 25.62 -12.65 -9.95
N ASN A 373 26.81 -12.29 -9.47
CA ASN A 373 27.00 -11.07 -8.69
C ASN A 373 27.41 -9.91 -9.59
N PHE A 374 26.91 -8.71 -9.34
CA PHE A 374 27.28 -7.52 -10.08
C PHE A 374 27.52 -6.29 -9.21
N VAL A 375 28.33 -5.38 -9.74
CA VAL A 375 28.49 -4.01 -9.26
C VAL A 375 28.37 -3.06 -10.44
N ILE A 376 27.42 -2.13 -10.37
CA ILE A 376 27.29 -1.02 -11.32
C ILE A 376 27.58 0.31 -10.63
N THR A 377 28.37 1.16 -11.27
CA THR A 377 28.67 2.53 -10.82
C THR A 377 28.50 3.53 -11.96
N ALA A 378 28.08 4.75 -11.65
CA ALA A 378 28.08 5.88 -12.58
C ALA A 378 28.07 7.21 -11.81
N ASN A 379 28.56 8.27 -12.45
CA ASN A 379 28.36 9.64 -11.99
C ASN A 379 27.14 10.25 -12.71
N ALA A 380 26.12 10.67 -11.97
CA ALA A 380 24.91 11.28 -12.52
C ALA A 380 24.95 12.80 -12.37
N THR A 381 25.16 13.52 -13.47
CA THR A 381 25.05 14.97 -13.55
C THR A 381 23.62 15.37 -13.90
N VAL A 382 22.96 16.09 -13.00
CA VAL A 382 21.58 16.57 -13.18
C VAL A 382 21.59 17.84 -14.01
N ASN A 383 21.19 17.77 -15.27
CA ASN A 383 21.12 18.95 -16.15
C ASN A 383 19.91 19.82 -15.80
N SER A 384 18.76 19.19 -15.58
CA SER A 384 17.56 19.85 -15.06
C SER A 384 16.65 18.85 -14.33
N ILE A 385 15.89 19.33 -13.35
CA ILE A 385 14.93 18.50 -12.62
C ILE A 385 13.79 19.35 -12.06
N ASN A 386 12.55 18.90 -12.24
CA ASN A 386 11.41 19.49 -11.57
C ASN A 386 11.18 18.82 -10.21
N LYS A 387 10.90 19.62 -9.17
CA LYS A 387 10.59 19.10 -7.84
C LYS A 387 9.16 18.54 -7.82
N HIS A 388 9.04 17.22 -7.99
CA HIS A 388 7.78 16.51 -7.91
C HIS A 388 7.98 15.10 -7.31
N ASN A 389 6.96 14.55 -6.66
CA ASN A 389 7.08 13.25 -5.97
C ASN A 389 7.31 12.05 -6.89
N GLN A 390 7.08 12.23 -8.19
CA GLN A 390 7.12 11.18 -9.22
C GLN A 390 8.22 11.38 -10.26
N VAL A 391 9.06 12.41 -10.07
CA VAL A 391 10.28 12.68 -10.86
C VAL A 391 11.39 11.86 -10.24
N ALA A 392 12.09 11.07 -11.05
CA ALA A 392 13.15 10.20 -10.55
C ALA A 392 14.28 9.97 -11.55
N PHE A 393 15.47 9.66 -11.05
CA PHE A 393 16.61 9.23 -11.86
C PHE A 393 17.59 8.41 -11.03
N GLY A 394 18.45 7.65 -11.68
CA GLY A 394 19.59 7.00 -11.04
C GLY A 394 20.01 5.71 -11.72
N LEU A 395 20.60 4.81 -10.94
CA LEU A 395 20.83 3.42 -11.33
C LEU A 395 19.66 2.56 -10.84
N MET A 396 19.32 1.51 -11.59
CA MET A 396 18.26 0.56 -11.24
C MET A 396 18.68 -0.86 -11.60
N ALA A 397 18.37 -1.80 -10.69
CA ALA A 397 18.34 -3.23 -10.96
C ALA A 397 16.90 -3.71 -10.79
N ARG A 398 16.36 -4.45 -11.77
CA ARG A 398 14.95 -4.86 -11.81
C ARG A 398 14.76 -6.27 -12.38
N ASP A 399 13.65 -6.91 -12.03
CA ASP A 399 13.33 -8.32 -12.37
C ASP A 399 12.56 -8.50 -13.69
N ALA A 400 12.29 -7.42 -14.42
CA ALA A 400 11.59 -7.44 -15.69
C ALA A 400 12.02 -6.24 -16.53
N MET A 401 12.05 -6.36 -17.85
CA MET A 401 12.30 -5.24 -18.77
C MET A 401 11.35 -5.29 -19.96
N TYR A 402 10.98 -4.13 -20.49
CA TYR A 402 10.01 -4.01 -21.58
C TYR A 402 10.54 -3.07 -22.65
N ILE A 403 10.19 -3.33 -23.91
CA ILE A 403 10.79 -2.66 -25.08
C ILE A 403 9.75 -1.84 -25.80
N ASP A 404 9.86 -0.51 -25.74
CA ASP A 404 9.00 0.45 -26.44
C ASP A 404 7.50 0.19 -26.21
N VAL A 405 7.08 0.12 -24.95
CA VAL A 405 5.69 -0.26 -24.59
C VAL A 405 5.07 0.73 -23.60
N ASN A 406 3.91 1.28 -23.96
CA ASN A 406 3.06 1.99 -23.01
C ASN A 406 2.05 1.04 -22.38
N ASP A 407 2.50 0.33 -21.34
CA ASP A 407 1.66 -0.54 -20.54
C ASP A 407 1.80 -0.19 -19.06
N LYS A 408 0.69 0.21 -18.44
CA LYS A 408 0.66 0.57 -17.01
C LYS A 408 0.79 -0.65 -16.10
N SER A 409 0.55 -1.86 -16.59
CA SER A 409 0.82 -3.10 -15.86
C SER A 409 2.27 -3.56 -15.92
N ALA A 410 3.15 -2.88 -16.67
CA ALA A 410 4.58 -3.16 -16.73
C ALA A 410 5.31 -2.75 -15.43
N LEU A 411 4.87 -3.31 -14.30
CA LEU A 411 5.46 -3.18 -12.98
C LEU A 411 6.35 -4.39 -12.71
N GLY A 412 7.54 -4.15 -12.19
CA GLY A 412 8.44 -5.21 -11.71
C GLY A 412 9.02 -4.85 -10.36
N ASP A 413 9.59 -5.84 -9.67
CA ASP A 413 10.39 -5.57 -8.49
C ASP A 413 11.70 -4.91 -8.92
N TYR A 414 12.19 -3.97 -8.11
CA TYR A 414 13.47 -3.31 -8.35
C TYR A 414 14.07 -2.69 -7.09
N VAL A 415 15.37 -2.46 -7.16
CA VAL A 415 16.10 -1.53 -6.28
C VAL A 415 16.71 -0.41 -7.13
N ALA A 416 16.81 0.78 -6.56
CA ALA A 416 17.38 1.93 -7.23
C ALA A 416 18.30 2.72 -6.29
N ALA A 417 19.54 2.91 -6.73
CA ALA A 417 20.41 3.98 -6.25
C ALA A 417 20.07 5.24 -7.03
N GLY A 418 19.04 5.95 -6.56
CA GLY A 418 18.41 7.01 -7.32
C GLY A 418 17.57 7.93 -6.46
N SER A 419 17.29 9.11 -7.00
CA SER A 419 16.50 10.11 -6.30
C SER A 419 15.03 10.11 -6.74
N ILE A 420 14.12 10.30 -5.78
CA ILE A 420 12.67 10.46 -5.96
C ILE A 420 12.11 11.31 -4.80
N GLN A 421 10.79 11.51 -4.69
CA GLN A 421 10.15 12.33 -3.65
C GLN A 421 10.67 13.77 -3.62
N GLN A 422 10.45 14.52 -4.71
CA GLN A 422 10.93 15.90 -4.86
C GLN A 422 12.46 16.02 -4.72
N GLY A 423 13.18 14.94 -5.01
CA GLY A 423 14.63 14.90 -4.93
C GLY A 423 15.19 14.55 -3.55
N THR A 424 14.36 14.12 -2.59
CA THR A 424 14.80 13.90 -1.20
C THR A 424 15.08 12.44 -0.86
N ALA A 425 14.41 11.46 -1.47
CA ALA A 425 14.84 10.08 -1.32
C ALA A 425 16.15 9.86 -2.08
N ASN A 426 17.06 9.05 -1.56
CA ASN A 426 18.37 8.78 -2.20
C ASN A 426 18.55 7.32 -2.63
N CYS A 427 17.71 6.42 -2.13
CA CYS A 427 17.62 5.03 -2.53
C CYS A 427 16.15 4.63 -2.39
N PHE A 428 15.62 3.82 -3.30
CA PHE A 428 14.24 3.34 -3.21
C PHE A 428 14.09 1.99 -3.90
N LYS A 429 12.97 1.32 -3.62
CA LYS A 429 12.67 0.00 -4.14
C LYS A 429 11.21 -0.11 -4.55
N ARG A 430 10.91 -1.08 -5.40
CA ARG A 430 9.59 -1.68 -5.50
C ARG A 430 9.70 -3.15 -5.16
N LYS A 431 8.84 -3.62 -4.25
CA LYS A 431 8.70 -5.05 -3.94
C LYS A 431 7.24 -5.40 -3.82
N ASP A 432 6.80 -6.39 -4.59
CA ASP A 432 5.43 -6.88 -4.65
C ASP A 432 4.44 -5.73 -4.89
N GLY A 433 4.80 -4.81 -5.81
CA GLY A 433 3.99 -3.64 -6.14
C GLY A 433 4.11 -2.47 -5.15
N ALA A 434 4.67 -2.65 -3.95
CA ALA A 434 4.83 -1.57 -2.97
C ALA A 434 6.11 -0.77 -3.19
N LEU A 435 6.00 0.57 -3.25
CA LEU A 435 7.14 1.48 -3.23
C LEU A 435 7.67 1.67 -1.80
N GLY A 436 8.96 1.42 -1.61
CA GLY A 436 9.67 1.69 -0.37
C GLY A 436 10.85 2.63 -0.59
N TYR A 437 11.27 3.36 0.45
CA TYR A 437 12.38 4.31 0.39
C TYR A 437 13.43 3.91 1.41
N GLY A 438 14.70 3.95 1.01
CA GLY A 438 15.84 3.56 1.81
C GLY A 438 16.31 4.72 2.70
N GLY A 439 16.99 5.70 2.10
CA GLY A 439 17.49 6.88 2.80
C GLY A 439 16.89 8.19 2.29
N LYS A 440 17.12 9.26 3.06
CA LYS A 440 16.69 10.62 2.77
C LYS A 440 17.89 11.56 2.76
N LEU A 441 18.04 12.36 1.71
CA LEU A 441 19.00 13.45 1.62
C LEU A 441 18.60 14.58 2.56
N GLU A 442 19.60 15.19 3.20
CA GLU A 442 19.42 16.45 3.93
C GLU A 442 18.97 17.57 2.99
N ASN A 443 19.60 17.65 1.81
CA ASN A 443 19.27 18.62 0.77
C ASN A 443 18.77 17.88 -0.48
N PRO A 444 17.64 18.29 -1.07
CA PRO A 444 17.16 17.70 -2.31
C PRO A 444 18.21 17.79 -3.42
N VAL A 445 18.14 16.88 -4.40
CA VAL A 445 18.99 16.98 -5.60
C VAL A 445 18.75 18.29 -6.36
N GLU A 446 19.81 18.84 -6.94
CA GLU A 446 19.79 20.14 -7.62
C GLU A 446 20.37 20.04 -9.03
N ALA A 447 19.85 20.86 -9.94
CA ALA A 447 20.42 21.02 -11.27
C ALA A 447 21.85 21.57 -11.19
N GLY A 448 22.73 21.08 -12.07
CA GLY A 448 24.15 21.38 -12.13
C GLY A 448 25.02 20.59 -11.15
N LYS A 449 24.45 19.70 -10.33
CA LYS A 449 25.19 18.85 -9.40
C LYS A 449 25.43 17.45 -9.99
N THR A 450 26.53 16.84 -9.57
CA THR A 450 26.90 15.47 -9.91
C THR A 450 26.87 14.59 -8.67
N TYR A 451 26.29 13.40 -8.79
CA TYR A 451 26.15 12.43 -7.71
C TYR A 451 26.77 11.10 -8.13
N ALA A 452 27.70 10.58 -7.33
CA ALA A 452 28.25 9.24 -7.53
C ALA A 452 27.21 8.18 -7.11
N LEU A 453 26.93 7.23 -7.99
CA LEU A 453 25.92 6.20 -7.79
C LEU A 453 26.57 4.82 -7.81
N LYS A 454 26.08 3.91 -6.97
CA LYS A 454 26.49 2.50 -6.95
C LYS A 454 25.32 1.59 -6.60
N ILE A 455 25.20 0.46 -7.30
CA ILE A 455 24.43 -0.72 -6.87
C ILE A 455 25.39 -1.91 -6.84
N GLU A 456 25.35 -2.65 -5.74
CA GLU A 456 26.12 -3.89 -5.55
C GLU A 456 25.15 -5.01 -5.13
N SER A 457 25.15 -6.11 -5.85
CA SER A 457 24.38 -7.30 -5.47
C SER A 457 25.16 -8.16 -4.49
N ASN A 458 24.43 -8.92 -3.68
CA ASN A 458 24.99 -9.92 -2.78
C ASN A 458 24.08 -11.16 -2.72
N SER A 459 24.41 -12.12 -1.84
CA SER A 459 23.64 -13.36 -1.69
C SER A 459 22.18 -13.15 -1.32
N ASP A 460 21.86 -12.05 -0.63
CA ASP A 460 20.56 -11.84 0.02
C ASP A 460 19.76 -10.69 -0.60
N GLY A 461 20.39 -9.86 -1.44
CA GLY A 461 19.76 -8.70 -2.08
C GLY A 461 20.77 -7.70 -2.62
N TYR A 462 20.61 -6.43 -2.26
CA TYR A 462 21.35 -5.33 -2.87
C TYR A 462 21.72 -4.23 -1.89
N ALA A 463 22.87 -3.60 -2.13
CA ALA A 463 23.29 -2.36 -1.49
C ALA A 463 23.29 -1.21 -2.51
N CYS A 464 22.62 -0.10 -2.18
CA CYS A 464 22.54 1.09 -3.02
C CYS A 464 23.29 2.25 -2.37
N THR A 465 24.01 3.04 -3.15
CA THR A 465 24.72 4.26 -2.69
C THR A 465 24.42 5.41 -3.64
N PHE A 466 24.11 6.58 -3.07
CA PHE A 466 23.78 7.79 -3.82
C PHE A 466 24.51 9.00 -3.23
N GLY A 467 25.35 9.64 -4.04
CA GLY A 467 26.25 10.70 -3.58
C GLY A 467 27.18 10.23 -2.46
N ASP A 468 27.49 11.12 -1.53
CA ASP A 468 28.39 10.86 -0.40
C ASP A 468 27.69 10.17 0.79
N ASN A 469 26.47 9.64 0.58
CA ASN A 469 25.69 9.00 1.65
C ASN A 469 26.19 7.57 1.91
N ALA A 470 25.92 7.07 3.11
CA ALA A 470 26.17 5.67 3.45
C ALA A 470 25.37 4.74 2.53
N ALA A 471 25.93 3.56 2.25
CA ALA A 471 25.23 2.52 1.51
C ALA A 471 23.99 2.05 2.28
N ILE A 472 22.88 1.89 1.55
CA ILE A 472 21.61 1.39 2.06
C ILE A 472 21.43 -0.04 1.57
N SER A 473 21.42 -0.99 2.51
CA SER A 473 21.04 -2.39 2.29
C SER A 473 19.73 -2.75 2.99
N GLY A 474 19.45 -2.14 4.15
CA GLY A 474 18.28 -2.47 4.97
C GLY A 474 16.96 -2.34 4.21
N GLY A 475 16.26 -3.47 4.08
CA GLY A 475 15.00 -3.57 3.35
C GLY A 475 15.19 -3.82 1.86
N PHE A 476 16.41 -3.90 1.34
CA PHE A 476 16.71 -4.25 -0.05
C PHE A 476 17.19 -5.71 -0.15
N ASP A 477 16.93 -6.48 0.91
CA ASP A 477 17.26 -7.88 1.12
C ASP A 477 16.19 -8.79 0.47
N PHE A 478 16.09 -8.73 -0.85
CA PHE A 478 15.22 -9.61 -1.64
C PHE A 478 15.80 -9.86 -3.03
N LYS A 479 15.42 -10.99 -3.63
CA LYS A 479 15.81 -11.33 -5.01
C LYS A 479 14.92 -10.63 -6.03
N LEU A 480 15.50 -10.33 -7.19
CA LEU A 480 14.81 -9.73 -8.35
C LEU A 480 14.51 -10.80 -9.38
N THR A 481 13.69 -11.77 -8.98
CA THR A 481 13.40 -12.98 -9.77
C THR A 481 11.90 -13.32 -9.79
N SER A 482 11.04 -12.40 -9.33
CA SER A 482 9.59 -12.62 -9.23
C SER A 482 8.89 -12.70 -10.59
N ILE A 483 9.45 -12.05 -11.61
CA ILE A 483 8.90 -12.00 -12.98
C ILE A 483 9.81 -12.74 -13.97
N ASP A 484 11.06 -12.31 -14.12
CA ASP A 484 12.09 -13.05 -14.85
C ASP A 484 12.98 -13.79 -13.85
N ALA A 485 12.82 -15.11 -13.78
CA ALA A 485 13.59 -15.93 -12.82
C ALA A 485 15.05 -16.14 -13.25
N ASP A 486 15.35 -15.95 -14.54
CA ASP A 486 16.65 -16.28 -15.12
C ASP A 486 17.59 -15.07 -15.17
N TYR A 487 17.05 -13.84 -15.15
CA TYR A 487 17.83 -12.62 -15.36
C TYR A 487 17.39 -11.42 -14.53
N VAL A 488 18.38 -10.58 -14.18
CA VAL A 488 18.21 -9.24 -13.62
C VAL A 488 18.65 -8.19 -14.66
N TYR A 489 17.87 -7.13 -14.78
CA TYR A 489 18.12 -6.04 -15.71
C TYR A 489 18.69 -4.84 -14.97
N VAL A 490 19.94 -4.47 -15.29
CA VAL A 490 20.71 -3.47 -14.53
C VAL A 490 21.12 -2.31 -15.44
N GLY A 491 20.94 -1.07 -15.00
CA GLY A 491 21.38 0.08 -15.77
C GLY A 491 20.93 1.43 -15.24
N LEU A 492 20.74 2.39 -16.14
CA LEU A 492 20.54 3.81 -15.84
C LEU A 492 19.14 4.22 -16.28
N PHE A 493 18.41 4.95 -15.43
CA PHE A 493 17.03 5.32 -15.70
C PHE A 493 16.74 6.78 -15.37
N VAL A 494 15.73 7.33 -16.06
CA VAL A 494 15.13 8.63 -15.78
C VAL A 494 13.61 8.54 -15.98
N ALA A 495 12.85 9.15 -15.08
CA ALA A 495 11.40 9.22 -15.11
C ALA A 495 10.94 10.66 -14.87
N ARG A 496 10.05 11.15 -15.74
CA ARG A 496 9.29 12.40 -15.65
C ARG A 496 10.10 13.67 -15.34
N GLN A 497 10.12 14.63 -16.26
CA GLN A 497 10.63 15.99 -16.03
C GLN A 497 12.00 16.05 -15.34
N ALA A 498 12.89 15.15 -15.75
CA ALA A 498 14.29 15.09 -15.35
C ALA A 498 15.15 14.92 -16.60
N ASP A 499 16.34 15.50 -16.54
CA ASP A 499 17.35 15.50 -17.58
C ASP A 499 18.70 15.25 -16.92
N VAL A 500 19.32 14.12 -17.23
CA VAL A 500 20.50 13.62 -16.53
C VAL A 500 21.52 13.05 -17.52
N THR A 501 22.77 13.43 -17.36
CA THR A 501 23.91 12.83 -18.06
C THR A 501 24.68 11.94 -17.11
N PHE A 502 24.91 10.70 -17.50
CA PHE A 502 25.67 9.72 -16.74
C PHE A 502 27.06 9.54 -17.35
N SER A 503 28.11 9.68 -16.55
CA SER A 503 29.51 9.45 -16.94
C SER A 503 30.15 8.37 -16.06
N ASP A 504 31.37 7.96 -16.40
CA ASP A 504 32.16 7.00 -15.62
C ASP A 504 31.41 5.69 -15.34
N ILE A 505 30.65 5.25 -16.33
CA ILE A 505 29.76 4.10 -16.23
C ILE A 505 30.60 2.83 -16.24
N LYS A 506 30.47 2.02 -15.18
CA LYS A 506 31.18 0.75 -15.05
C LYS A 506 30.24 -0.32 -14.53
N LEU A 507 30.19 -1.44 -15.24
CA LEU A 507 29.50 -2.66 -14.81
C LEU A 507 30.52 -3.78 -14.65
N VAL A 508 30.52 -4.42 -13.48
CA VAL A 508 31.31 -5.61 -13.19
C VAL A 508 30.33 -6.75 -12.91
N VAL A 509 30.49 -7.88 -13.58
CA VAL A 509 29.70 -9.10 -13.35
C VAL A 509 30.68 -10.24 -13.07
N ASP A 510 30.49 -10.93 -11.93
CA ASP A 510 31.36 -12.01 -11.44
C ASP A 510 32.86 -11.66 -11.50
N GLY A 511 33.18 -10.43 -11.07
CA GLY A 511 34.54 -9.90 -11.03
C GLY A 511 35.11 -9.46 -12.39
N LYS A 512 34.35 -9.56 -13.49
CA LYS A 512 34.78 -9.14 -14.83
C LYS A 512 34.10 -7.84 -15.22
N VAL A 513 34.89 -6.88 -15.71
CA VAL A 513 34.35 -5.64 -16.28
C VAL A 513 33.67 -5.99 -17.60
N VAL A 514 32.39 -5.64 -17.71
CA VAL A 514 31.61 -5.85 -18.93
C VAL A 514 32.07 -4.85 -19.99
N THR A 515 32.44 -5.34 -21.16
CA THR A 515 32.90 -4.50 -22.28
C THR A 515 32.21 -4.91 -23.58
N GLY A 516 32.25 -4.05 -24.62
CA GLY A 516 31.59 -4.31 -25.91
C GLY A 516 31.99 -5.61 -26.64
N SER A 517 33.00 -6.33 -26.14
CA SER A 517 33.43 -7.66 -26.65
C SER A 517 32.55 -8.81 -26.16
N ASP A 518 31.74 -8.60 -25.12
CA ASP A 518 30.88 -9.61 -24.49
C ASP A 518 29.52 -9.75 -25.20
N VAL A 519 29.32 -9.07 -26.34
CA VAL A 519 28.08 -9.12 -27.13
C VAL A 519 28.03 -10.41 -27.95
N LYS A 520 27.63 -11.50 -27.30
CA LYS A 520 26.78 -12.53 -27.90
C LYS A 520 25.73 -13.02 -26.89
N PRO A 521 24.57 -12.35 -26.80
CA PRO A 521 23.37 -12.97 -26.28
C PRO A 521 22.52 -13.44 -27.47
N ASP A 522 22.84 -14.62 -28.00
CA ASP A 522 21.82 -15.45 -28.66
C ASP A 522 21.43 -16.52 -27.62
N ASP A 523 20.23 -16.38 -27.06
CA ASP A 523 19.25 -17.41 -26.68
C ASP A 523 19.68 -18.71 -25.96
N ASN A 524 20.86 -18.76 -25.32
CA ASN A 524 21.18 -19.92 -24.50
C ASN A 524 20.69 -19.73 -23.06
N LYS A 525 19.53 -20.35 -22.80
CA LYS A 525 18.99 -20.63 -21.47
C LYS A 525 20.08 -21.13 -20.51
N PRO A 526 20.15 -20.65 -19.25
CA PRO A 526 21.05 -21.22 -18.26
C PRO A 526 20.70 -22.69 -18.02
N GLY A 527 21.55 -23.63 -18.45
CA GLY A 527 21.31 -25.07 -18.24
C GLY A 527 22.12 -26.08 -19.06
N ASP A 528 22.74 -25.69 -20.18
CA ASP A 528 23.29 -26.68 -21.14
C ASP A 528 24.74 -27.14 -20.89
N ASN A 529 25.37 -26.77 -19.77
CA ASN A 529 26.71 -27.29 -19.46
C ASN A 529 26.67 -28.66 -18.77
N LYS A 530 26.58 -29.72 -19.58
CA LYS A 530 26.96 -31.08 -19.18
C LYS A 530 28.48 -31.25 -19.29
N PRO A 531 29.19 -31.80 -18.28
CA PRO A 531 30.62 -32.05 -18.37
C PRO A 531 30.89 -33.32 -19.19
N GLY A 532 31.68 -33.22 -20.25
CA GLY A 532 32.14 -34.39 -21.01
C GLY A 532 32.99 -34.07 -22.23
N ASP A 533 34.22 -34.60 -22.20
CA ASP A 533 35.04 -35.03 -23.33
C ASP A 533 35.82 -33.98 -24.14
N ASN A 534 37.04 -33.70 -23.69
CA ASN A 534 38.13 -33.39 -24.63
C ASN A 534 39.34 -34.29 -24.39
N LYS A 535 39.56 -35.18 -25.38
CA LYS A 535 40.76 -35.99 -25.57
C LYS A 535 41.89 -35.09 -26.09
N PRO A 536 43.15 -35.26 -25.64
CA PRO A 536 44.26 -34.41 -26.08
C PRO A 536 44.76 -34.84 -27.47
N GLY A 537 44.86 -33.87 -28.38
CA GLY A 537 45.52 -34.02 -29.67
C GLY A 537 46.93 -33.42 -29.63
N ASP A 538 47.86 -34.19 -30.13
CA ASP A 538 49.30 -33.99 -30.18
C ASP A 538 49.76 -32.66 -30.80
N ASN A 539 50.79 -32.05 -30.20
CA ASN A 539 51.90 -31.48 -30.96
C ASN A 539 53.17 -31.35 -30.11
N LYS A 540 54.27 -31.91 -30.65
CA LYS A 540 55.62 -31.94 -30.06
C LYS A 540 56.31 -30.57 -30.13
N PRO A 541 57.33 -30.35 -29.27
CA PRO A 541 57.94 -29.05 -28.98
C PRO A 541 59.16 -28.75 -29.85
N GLY A 542 59.43 -27.45 -30.04
CA GLY A 542 60.68 -26.92 -30.57
C GLY A 542 61.45 -26.18 -29.47
N ASP A 543 62.73 -26.53 -29.36
CA ASP A 543 63.72 -26.08 -28.39
C ASP A 543 63.97 -24.56 -28.37
N ASN A 544 64.22 -24.01 -27.19
CA ASN A 544 65.43 -23.23 -26.90
C ASN A 544 65.59 -22.99 -25.38
N THR A 545 66.69 -23.51 -24.86
CA THR A 545 67.18 -23.44 -23.47
C THR A 545 67.89 -22.09 -23.16
N PRO A 546 68.17 -21.81 -21.87
CA PRO A 546 68.15 -20.48 -21.28
C PRO A 546 69.55 -19.90 -21.01
N SER A 547 69.58 -18.65 -20.54
CA SER A 547 70.77 -18.03 -19.96
C SER A 547 70.45 -17.28 -18.66
N THR A 548 71.04 -17.74 -17.57
CA THR A 548 71.39 -16.99 -16.34
C THR A 548 72.85 -17.32 -15.99
N PRO A 549 73.57 -16.38 -15.33
CA PRO A 549 74.34 -16.74 -14.14
C PRO A 549 74.06 -15.73 -12.98
N SER A 550 73.75 -16.18 -11.76
CA SER A 550 74.68 -16.50 -10.62
C SER A 550 75.04 -15.23 -9.81
N ASP A 551 75.13 -15.14 -8.47
CA ASP A 551 75.49 -16.09 -7.41
C ASP A 551 74.92 -15.71 -6.01
N THR A 552 74.39 -16.72 -5.32
CA THR A 552 74.51 -17.23 -3.92
C THR A 552 75.38 -16.52 -2.83
N PRO A 553 75.50 -17.03 -1.56
CA PRO A 553 74.62 -17.85 -0.68
C PRO A 553 74.65 -17.41 0.82
N ASN A 554 73.77 -17.97 1.68
CA ASN A 554 74.17 -18.80 2.83
C ASN A 554 73.00 -19.13 3.79
N THR A 555 72.85 -20.43 4.05
CA THR A 555 72.21 -21.05 5.22
C THR A 555 73.32 -21.83 5.96
N PRO A 556 73.16 -22.18 7.26
CA PRO A 556 72.68 -23.54 7.52
C PRO A 556 71.74 -23.69 8.73
N SER A 557 71.01 -24.79 8.66
CA SER A 557 70.16 -25.46 9.66
C SER A 557 70.88 -25.82 10.96
N ASP A 558 70.12 -26.04 12.03
CA ASP A 558 70.26 -27.24 12.88
C ASP A 558 69.05 -27.42 13.83
N THR A 559 68.64 -28.67 14.01
CA THR A 559 67.77 -29.18 15.09
C THR A 559 68.38 -30.51 15.53
N PRO A 560 68.46 -30.82 16.83
CA PRO A 560 67.78 -32.05 17.29
C PRO A 560 67.32 -32.08 18.78
N SER A 561 66.15 -32.67 19.02
CA SER A 561 65.70 -33.55 20.15
C SER A 561 65.64 -33.12 21.65
N THR A 562 64.50 -33.51 22.25
CA THR A 562 63.99 -33.71 23.65
C THR A 562 64.89 -34.58 24.58
N PRO A 563 64.57 -34.93 25.87
CA PRO A 563 63.55 -34.52 26.88
C PRO A 563 64.08 -34.33 28.35
N SER A 564 63.26 -33.90 29.34
CA SER A 564 63.41 -34.27 30.78
C SER A 564 62.29 -33.71 31.68
N ASP A 565 61.54 -34.62 32.32
CA ASP A 565 60.67 -34.43 33.50
C ASP A 565 61.46 -33.93 34.72
N THR A 566 60.93 -33.36 35.82
CA THR A 566 59.85 -33.73 36.78
C THR A 566 59.81 -32.61 37.88
N PRO A 567 59.04 -32.65 39.02
CA PRO A 567 57.70 -33.15 39.35
C PRO A 567 56.80 -32.14 40.13
N SER A 568 55.56 -32.61 40.40
CA SER A 568 54.73 -32.44 41.61
C SER A 568 53.82 -31.22 41.80
N THR A 569 52.50 -31.49 41.67
CA THR A 569 51.48 -31.10 42.65
C THR A 569 50.27 -32.06 42.58
N PRO A 570 49.58 -32.34 43.71
CA PRO A 570 48.50 -33.31 43.80
C PRO A 570 47.12 -32.70 43.52
N SER A 571 46.21 -33.61 43.12
CA SER A 571 44.74 -33.56 43.21
C SER A 571 44.13 -32.34 43.91
N ASP A 572 43.33 -31.58 43.16
CA ASP A 572 41.90 -31.41 43.47
C ASP A 572 41.16 -31.03 42.19
N THR A 573 40.10 -31.76 41.89
CA THR A 573 39.10 -31.42 40.89
C THR A 573 38.21 -30.30 41.46
N PRO A 574 38.06 -29.17 40.75
CA PRO A 574 36.76 -28.53 40.62
C PRO A 574 36.27 -28.85 39.21
N SER A 575 35.22 -29.64 39.14
CA SER A 575 34.37 -29.75 37.96
C SER A 575 34.06 -28.33 37.50
N THR A 576 34.45 -27.98 36.26
CA THR A 576 33.95 -26.77 35.62
C THR A 576 32.43 -26.87 35.53
N PRO A 577 31.67 -25.91 36.09
CA PRO A 577 30.22 -25.94 35.99
C PRO A 577 29.82 -25.73 34.53
N ASP A 578 29.03 -26.67 34.05
CA ASP A 578 28.30 -26.68 32.80
C ASP A 578 27.24 -25.54 32.83
N SER A 579 27.48 -24.37 32.20
CA SER A 579 26.40 -23.44 31.77
C SER A 579 26.86 -22.32 30.80
N ASP A 580 26.78 -22.56 29.48
CA ASP A 580 26.84 -21.50 28.44
C ASP A 580 25.43 -21.04 27.98
N LYS A 581 24.44 -21.05 28.89
CA LYS A 581 23.06 -20.64 28.62
C LYS A 581 22.72 -19.36 29.39
N VAL A 582 22.22 -18.35 28.68
CA VAL A 582 21.77 -17.08 29.27
C VAL A 582 20.26 -16.98 29.12
N ASN A 583 19.57 -16.59 30.18
CA ASN A 583 18.15 -16.25 30.09
C ASN A 583 18.00 -14.94 29.32
N ALA A 584 17.28 -14.95 28.21
CA ALA A 584 16.99 -13.73 27.47
C ALA A 584 16.16 -12.77 28.34
N VAL A 585 16.45 -11.47 28.23
CA VAL A 585 15.54 -10.45 28.78
C VAL A 585 14.28 -10.43 27.92
N ILE A 586 13.13 -10.70 28.53
CA ILE A 586 11.86 -10.84 27.79
C ILE A 586 11.11 -9.52 27.76
N LYS A 587 10.67 -9.12 26.56
CA LYS A 587 9.72 -8.03 26.31
C LYS A 587 8.51 -8.63 25.57
N ALA A 588 7.41 -8.87 26.26
CA ALA A 588 6.24 -9.54 25.69
C ALA A 588 4.97 -8.68 25.83
N ASP A 589 4.04 -8.85 24.89
CA ASP A 589 2.71 -8.24 24.98
C ASP A 589 1.94 -8.70 26.23
N ALA A 590 0.99 -7.87 26.68
CA ALA A 590 0.24 -8.10 27.90
C ALA A 590 -0.53 -9.43 27.84
N GLY A 591 -0.29 -10.32 28.81
CA GLY A 591 -0.92 -11.64 28.89
C GLY A 591 -0.07 -12.79 28.32
N ILE A 592 1.07 -12.50 27.71
CA ILE A 592 2.06 -13.51 27.28
C ILE A 592 3.13 -13.65 28.37
N ASN A 593 3.20 -14.82 29.00
CA ASN A 593 4.27 -15.18 29.93
C ASN A 593 5.19 -16.20 29.26
N ILE A 594 6.42 -15.78 28.97
CA ILE A 594 7.38 -16.60 28.23
C ILE A 594 8.78 -16.45 28.84
N LYS A 595 9.58 -17.51 28.72
CA LYS A 595 11.00 -17.54 29.09
C LYS A 595 11.78 -18.20 27.96
N ALA A 596 12.96 -17.66 27.65
CA ALA A 596 13.84 -18.24 26.65
C ALA A 596 15.25 -18.41 27.23
N GLU A 597 15.77 -19.64 27.16
CA GLU A 597 17.15 -20.00 27.51
C GLU A 597 17.97 -20.07 26.22
N VAL A 598 18.86 -19.10 26.02
CA VAL A 598 19.64 -18.93 24.80
C VAL A 598 21.08 -19.41 25.02
N PRO A 599 21.58 -20.40 24.25
CA PRO A 599 22.99 -20.76 24.25
C PRO A 599 23.79 -19.63 23.61
N VAL A 600 24.68 -18.98 24.36
CA VAL A 600 25.48 -17.85 23.81
C VAL A 600 26.41 -18.32 22.70
N SER A 601 26.88 -19.56 22.78
CA SER A 601 27.67 -20.23 21.73
C SER A 601 26.90 -20.43 20.42
N GLY A 602 25.56 -20.34 20.44
CA GLY A 602 24.71 -20.43 19.27
C GLY A 602 24.50 -19.10 18.53
N ILE A 603 24.97 -17.98 19.08
CA ILE A 603 24.81 -16.65 18.49
C ILE A 603 26.03 -16.32 17.64
N THR A 604 25.81 -16.04 16.36
CA THR A 604 26.87 -15.58 15.45
C THR A 604 27.18 -14.11 15.70
N PHE A 605 28.47 -13.77 15.88
CA PHE A 605 28.95 -12.40 16.03
C PHE A 605 29.74 -11.96 14.78
N THR A 606 29.62 -10.69 14.40
CA THR A 606 30.45 -10.08 13.35
C THR A 606 31.88 -9.91 13.84
N GLU A 607 32.83 -9.66 12.93
CA GLU A 607 34.23 -9.43 13.31
C GLU A 607 34.41 -8.19 14.20
N GLU A 608 33.57 -7.15 14.02
CA GLU A 608 33.54 -5.98 14.88
C GLU A 608 33.01 -6.30 16.28
N GLU A 609 31.92 -7.06 16.38
CA GLU A 609 31.36 -7.53 17.66
C GLU A 609 32.34 -8.45 18.40
N LYS A 610 33.01 -9.37 17.69
CA LYS A 610 34.04 -10.24 18.28
C LYS A 610 35.17 -9.43 18.89
N LYS A 611 35.64 -8.39 18.19
CA LYS A 611 36.69 -7.49 18.69
C LYS A 611 36.24 -6.71 19.93
N GLU A 612 34.99 -6.26 19.98
CA GLU A 612 34.43 -5.63 21.17
C GLU A 612 34.34 -6.60 22.35
N ILE A 613 33.92 -7.85 22.10
CA ILE A 613 33.87 -8.91 23.12
C ILE A 613 35.28 -9.23 23.63
N GLU A 614 36.28 -9.33 22.74
CA GLU A 614 37.70 -9.51 23.10
C GLU A 614 38.23 -8.34 23.94
N ASN A 615 37.73 -7.12 23.71
CA ASN A 615 38.03 -5.94 24.51
C ASN A 615 37.26 -5.88 25.85
N GLY A 616 36.43 -6.87 26.16
CA GLY A 616 35.69 -7.00 27.42
C GLY A 616 34.28 -6.41 27.40
N SER A 617 33.73 -6.06 26.23
CA SER A 617 32.34 -5.61 26.11
C SER A 617 31.34 -6.73 26.42
N THR A 618 30.29 -6.39 27.15
CA THR A 618 29.23 -7.34 27.55
C THR A 618 28.28 -7.66 26.40
N VAL A 619 27.89 -8.92 26.25
CA VAL A 619 26.80 -9.35 25.35
C VAL A 619 25.49 -9.44 26.13
N SER A 620 24.45 -8.75 25.68
CA SER A 620 23.08 -8.89 26.18
C SER A 620 22.17 -9.46 25.10
N VAL A 621 21.33 -10.42 25.50
CA VAL A 621 20.34 -11.07 24.62
C VAL A 621 18.95 -10.75 25.15
N SER A 622 18.04 -10.32 24.27
CA SER A 622 16.64 -10.10 24.59
C SER A 622 15.73 -10.78 23.57
N MET A 623 14.51 -11.11 23.98
CA MET A 623 13.49 -11.66 23.09
C MET A 623 12.23 -10.80 23.17
N GLU A 624 11.80 -10.31 22.02
CA GLU A 624 10.54 -9.61 21.83
C GLU A 624 9.48 -10.59 21.36
N VAL A 625 8.31 -10.59 22.01
CA VAL A 625 7.21 -11.53 21.72
C VAL A 625 5.90 -10.77 21.56
N LYS A 626 5.31 -10.83 20.37
CA LYS A 626 4.07 -10.12 20.04
C LYS A 626 2.94 -11.07 19.70
N ASP A 627 1.73 -10.76 20.15
CA ASP A 627 0.53 -11.45 19.66
C ASP A 627 0.18 -10.91 18.27
N VAL A 628 0.33 -11.75 17.25
CA VAL A 628 0.03 -11.43 15.86
C VAL A 628 -1.17 -12.21 15.34
N THR A 629 -1.97 -12.82 16.23
CA THR A 629 -3.16 -13.61 15.86
C THR A 629 -4.11 -12.85 14.96
N ALA A 630 -4.26 -11.54 15.18
CA ALA A 630 -5.14 -10.68 14.37
C ALA A 630 -4.47 -10.13 13.09
N THR A 631 -3.15 -10.21 12.96
CA THR A 631 -2.37 -9.52 11.91
C THR A 631 -1.51 -10.43 11.05
N VAL A 632 -1.41 -11.72 11.39
CA VAL A 632 -0.67 -12.73 10.60
C VAL A 632 -1.23 -12.84 9.18
N SER A 633 -0.35 -13.01 8.20
CA SER A 633 -0.71 -13.03 6.78
C SER A 633 -1.56 -14.26 6.41
N GLU A 634 -2.45 -14.13 5.42
CA GLU A 634 -3.25 -15.28 4.94
C GLU A 634 -2.38 -16.40 4.33
N SER A 635 -1.23 -16.05 3.75
CA SER A 635 -0.25 -17.05 3.28
C SER A 635 0.29 -17.88 4.45
N ASP A 636 0.66 -17.22 5.55
CA ASP A 636 1.18 -17.86 6.74
C ASP A 636 0.09 -18.69 7.45
N LYS A 637 -1.14 -18.17 7.53
CA LYS A 637 -2.28 -18.93 8.04
C LYS A 637 -2.49 -20.21 7.25
N LYS A 638 -2.47 -20.12 5.91
CA LYS A 638 -2.63 -21.28 5.04
C LYS A 638 -1.51 -22.30 5.22
N LEU A 639 -0.26 -21.85 5.29
CA LEU A 639 0.89 -22.73 5.54
C LEU A 639 0.76 -23.45 6.88
N VAL A 640 0.31 -22.75 7.93
CA VAL A 640 0.05 -23.36 9.24
C VAL A 640 -1.13 -24.31 9.19
N GLU A 641 -2.25 -23.94 8.57
CA GLU A 641 -3.42 -24.82 8.44
C GLU A 641 -3.09 -26.11 7.69
N ASP A 642 -2.33 -26.01 6.60
CA ASP A 642 -1.90 -27.17 5.81
C ASP A 642 -0.94 -28.04 6.63
N LYS A 643 -0.01 -27.43 7.38
CA LYS A 643 0.88 -28.16 8.29
C LYS A 643 0.12 -28.80 9.46
N VAL A 644 -0.88 -28.12 10.02
CA VAL A 644 -1.71 -28.63 11.11
C VAL A 644 -2.54 -29.82 10.66
N LYS A 645 -3.11 -29.79 9.45
CA LYS A 645 -3.82 -30.95 8.87
C LYS A 645 -2.89 -32.15 8.61
N GLU A 646 -1.62 -31.90 8.36
CA GLU A 646 -0.61 -32.94 8.16
C GLU A 646 -0.21 -33.62 9.48
N VAL A 647 -0.09 -32.84 10.57
CA VAL A 647 0.49 -33.33 11.84
C VAL A 647 -0.52 -33.60 12.95
N LEU A 648 -1.74 -33.05 12.87
CA LEU A 648 -2.83 -33.23 13.83
C LEU A 648 -4.10 -33.72 13.14
N ASN A 649 -4.84 -34.65 13.77
CA ASN A 649 -6.03 -35.23 13.14
C ASN A 649 -7.23 -34.26 13.13
N ASN A 650 -7.46 -33.56 14.24
CA ASN A 650 -8.50 -32.54 14.41
C ASN A 650 -7.87 -31.24 14.95
N GLY A 651 -6.74 -30.84 14.37
CA GLY A 651 -5.97 -29.70 14.85
C GLY A 651 -6.72 -28.37 14.69
N VAL A 652 -6.63 -27.54 15.72
CA VAL A 652 -7.15 -26.17 15.74
C VAL A 652 -5.97 -25.23 15.93
N VAL A 653 -5.91 -24.18 15.12
CA VAL A 653 -4.96 -23.08 15.32
C VAL A 653 -5.53 -22.13 16.36
N GLY A 654 -4.81 -21.96 17.47
CA GLY A 654 -5.27 -21.15 18.61
C GLY A 654 -4.84 -19.70 18.55
N ALA A 655 -3.53 -19.46 18.44
CA ALA A 655 -2.96 -18.12 18.43
C ALA A 655 -1.68 -18.07 17.58
N TYR A 656 -1.33 -16.89 17.09
CA TYR A 656 -0.06 -16.64 16.41
C TYR A 656 0.79 -15.65 17.20
N LEU A 657 2.07 -15.98 17.35
CA LEU A 657 3.07 -15.17 18.03
C LEU A 657 4.21 -14.84 17.07
N ASP A 658 4.68 -13.59 17.10
CA ASP A 658 5.94 -13.20 16.46
C ASP A 658 7.04 -13.16 17.53
N LEU A 659 8.06 -14.01 17.37
CA LEU A 659 9.21 -14.08 18.29
C LEU A 659 10.42 -13.49 17.58
N THR A 660 10.94 -12.38 18.09
CA THR A 660 12.15 -11.72 17.60
C THR A 660 13.27 -11.85 18.64
N LEU A 661 14.37 -12.51 18.29
CA LEU A 661 15.58 -12.54 19.12
C LEU A 661 16.46 -11.32 18.79
N LEU A 662 16.98 -10.66 19.81
CA LEU A 662 17.83 -9.46 19.70
C LEU A 662 19.13 -9.69 20.46
N LYS A 663 20.25 -9.25 19.89
CA LYS A 663 21.55 -9.18 20.55
C LYS A 663 22.08 -7.75 20.60
N LYS A 664 22.84 -7.45 21.63
CA LYS A 664 23.59 -6.20 21.76
C LYS A 664 24.94 -6.46 22.42
N VAL A 665 25.99 -5.88 21.84
CA VAL A 665 27.37 -6.03 22.30
C VAL A 665 27.92 -4.67 22.71
N GLY A 666 28.21 -4.49 24.01
CA GLY A 666 28.72 -3.22 24.54
C GLY A 666 27.86 -2.01 24.20
N SER A 667 28.47 -1.00 23.56
CA SER A 667 27.80 0.21 23.08
C SER A 667 27.28 0.11 21.63
N LEU A 668 27.50 -1.02 20.95
CA LEU A 668 27.03 -1.23 19.57
C LEU A 668 25.49 -1.25 19.50
N LYS A 669 24.98 -1.01 18.30
CA LYS A 669 23.54 -1.01 18.02
C LYS A 669 22.97 -2.42 18.29
N GLU A 670 21.78 -2.47 18.88
CA GLU A 670 21.02 -3.71 19.03
C GLU A 670 20.56 -4.19 17.64
N VAL A 671 20.75 -5.48 17.37
CA VAL A 671 20.44 -6.11 16.08
C VAL A 671 19.63 -7.38 16.28
N SER A 672 18.74 -7.69 15.33
CA SER A 672 17.98 -8.93 15.33
C SER A 672 18.85 -10.13 14.96
N VAL A 673 18.54 -11.27 15.56
CA VAL A 673 19.12 -12.57 15.28
C VAL A 673 18.01 -13.41 14.65
N THR A 674 18.10 -13.62 13.33
CA THR A 674 17.09 -14.38 12.58
C THR A 674 17.25 -15.87 12.76
N GLU A 675 18.49 -16.35 12.93
CA GLU A 675 18.81 -17.75 13.17
C GLU A 675 19.96 -17.91 14.17
N THR A 676 20.02 -19.07 14.83
CA THR A 676 21.06 -19.46 15.80
C THR A 676 21.62 -20.83 15.45
N ALA A 677 22.92 -21.04 15.67
CA ALA A 677 23.59 -22.31 15.40
C ALA A 677 23.24 -23.41 16.42
N ALA A 678 22.67 -23.04 17.57
CA ALA A 678 22.21 -23.95 18.61
C ALA A 678 20.78 -23.58 19.02
N GLY A 679 19.94 -24.58 19.26
CA GLY A 679 18.53 -24.38 19.58
C GLY A 679 18.32 -23.59 20.88
N VAL A 680 17.44 -22.59 20.82
CA VAL A 680 16.93 -21.82 21.95
C VAL A 680 15.73 -22.53 22.54
N VAL A 681 15.78 -22.81 23.83
CA VAL A 681 14.67 -23.44 24.55
C VAL A 681 13.69 -22.38 25.00
N VAL A 682 12.46 -22.46 24.51
CA VAL A 682 11.36 -21.54 24.83
C VAL A 682 10.36 -22.26 25.74
N LYS A 683 9.99 -21.61 26.84
CA LYS A 683 8.97 -22.03 27.80
C LYS A 683 7.88 -20.97 27.82
N LEU A 684 6.71 -21.31 27.29
CA LEU A 684 5.57 -20.42 27.12
C LEU A 684 4.41 -20.90 28.00
N ASP A 685 3.93 -20.08 28.93
CA ASP A 685 2.69 -20.38 29.64
C ASP A 685 1.54 -20.39 28.62
N ILE A 686 0.66 -21.38 28.71
CA ILE A 686 -0.50 -21.46 27.83
C ILE A 686 -1.37 -20.20 28.04
N PRO A 687 -1.64 -19.42 26.98
CA PRO A 687 -2.53 -18.26 27.06
C PRO A 687 -3.89 -18.64 27.64
N GLU A 688 -4.47 -17.79 28.49
CA GLU A 688 -5.72 -18.11 29.19
C GLU A 688 -6.86 -18.48 28.23
N SER A 689 -6.89 -17.86 27.05
CA SER A 689 -7.85 -18.13 25.97
C SER A 689 -7.72 -19.54 25.36
N LEU A 690 -6.57 -20.18 25.50
CA LEU A 690 -6.28 -21.49 24.89
C LEU A 690 -6.37 -22.65 25.87
N LYS A 691 -6.43 -22.37 27.19
CA LYS A 691 -6.52 -23.39 28.22
C LYS A 691 -7.76 -24.26 28.04
N ASN A 692 -7.59 -25.57 28.21
CA ASN A 692 -8.71 -26.48 28.20
C ASN A 692 -9.58 -26.27 29.43
N THR A 693 -10.87 -26.02 29.21
CA THR A 693 -11.88 -25.87 30.26
C THR A 693 -12.84 -27.05 30.34
N ASP A 694 -12.76 -27.99 29.39
CA ASP A 694 -13.57 -29.21 29.33
C ASP A 694 -12.79 -30.40 29.90
N SER A 695 -13.24 -30.91 31.04
CA SER A 695 -12.61 -32.03 31.73
C SER A 695 -12.83 -33.40 31.06
N SER A 696 -13.67 -33.48 30.02
CA SER A 696 -13.93 -34.70 29.27
C SER A 696 -12.91 -34.98 28.15
N VAL A 697 -12.10 -33.98 27.80
CA VAL A 697 -11.06 -34.07 26.79
C VAL A 697 -9.69 -33.72 27.38
N GLU A 698 -8.64 -34.30 26.83
CA GLU A 698 -7.27 -33.92 27.07
C GLU A 698 -6.81 -33.09 25.86
N ARG A 699 -6.36 -31.85 26.09
CA ARG A 699 -5.86 -30.96 25.03
C ARG A 699 -4.35 -31.08 24.91
N LYS A 700 -3.88 -31.49 23.74
CA LYS A 700 -2.45 -31.56 23.40
C LYS A 700 -2.07 -30.36 22.55
N TYR A 701 -0.97 -29.70 22.90
CA TYR A 701 -0.48 -28.51 22.18
C TYR A 701 0.66 -28.88 21.25
N THR A 702 0.74 -28.19 20.13
CA THR A 702 1.83 -28.25 19.16
C THR A 702 2.16 -26.83 18.71
N VAL A 703 3.43 -26.55 18.49
CA VAL A 703 3.88 -25.26 17.96
C VAL A 703 4.31 -25.46 16.52
N VAL A 704 3.76 -24.67 15.60
CA VAL A 704 4.18 -24.63 14.21
C VAL A 704 4.94 -23.33 13.98
N ARG A 705 6.17 -23.41 13.50
CA ARG A 705 6.98 -22.24 13.11
C ARG A 705 6.84 -21.99 11.62
N ILE A 706 6.83 -20.73 11.23
CA ILE A 706 6.86 -20.28 9.84
C ILE A 706 8.10 -19.42 9.65
N HIS A 707 9.05 -19.91 8.86
CA HIS A 707 10.29 -19.19 8.58
C HIS A 707 10.62 -19.29 7.10
N ASP A 708 10.92 -18.16 6.46
CA ASP A 708 11.18 -18.05 5.01
C ASP A 708 10.12 -18.77 4.13
N GLY A 709 8.85 -18.63 4.51
CA GLY A 709 7.72 -19.23 3.78
C GLY A 709 7.56 -20.74 3.96
N VAL A 710 8.30 -21.35 4.89
CA VAL A 710 8.21 -22.78 5.21
C VAL A 710 7.59 -22.96 6.59
N ALA A 711 6.50 -23.72 6.67
CA ALA A 711 5.89 -24.14 7.94
C ALA A 711 6.49 -25.46 8.43
N GLU A 712 6.87 -25.52 9.70
CA GLU A 712 7.46 -26.67 10.37
C GLU A 712 6.81 -26.90 11.73
N ALA A 713 6.33 -28.10 12.00
CA ALA A 713 5.85 -28.47 13.33
C ALA A 713 7.04 -28.80 14.23
N LEU A 714 7.17 -28.07 15.33
CA LEU A 714 8.25 -28.25 16.29
C LEU A 714 7.92 -29.37 17.28
N GLU A 715 8.94 -30.05 17.78
CA GLU A 715 8.79 -30.95 18.91
C GLU A 715 8.43 -30.14 20.16
N THR A 716 7.27 -30.44 20.75
CA THR A 716 6.72 -29.71 21.89
C THR A 716 6.37 -30.64 23.04
N SER A 717 6.73 -30.25 24.25
CA SER A 717 6.21 -30.86 25.47
C SER A 717 5.32 -29.87 26.22
N CYS A 718 4.33 -30.38 26.95
CA CYS A 718 3.43 -29.55 27.73
C CYS A 718 3.29 -30.13 29.13
N GLU A 719 3.77 -29.42 30.13
CA GLU A 719 3.72 -29.82 31.53
C GLU A 719 3.27 -28.64 32.40
N ASN A 720 2.36 -28.88 33.35
CA ASN A 720 1.90 -27.88 34.33
C ASN A 720 1.44 -26.54 33.72
N GLY A 721 0.84 -26.57 32.53
CA GLY A 721 0.35 -25.37 31.86
C GLY A 721 1.41 -24.58 31.07
N VAL A 722 2.60 -25.17 30.85
CA VAL A 722 3.71 -24.55 30.11
C VAL A 722 4.05 -25.41 28.89
N ILE A 723 3.99 -24.79 27.71
CA ILE A 723 4.47 -25.35 26.45
C ILE A 723 5.98 -25.11 26.37
N THR A 724 6.75 -26.17 26.23
CA THR A 724 8.20 -26.11 26.01
C THR A 724 8.53 -26.58 24.61
N PHE A 725 9.29 -25.79 23.86
CA PHE A 725 9.77 -26.14 22.53
C PHE A 725 11.17 -25.58 22.31
N THR A 726 11.90 -26.17 21.37
CA THR A 726 13.22 -25.69 20.97
C THR A 726 13.14 -25.11 19.56
N THR A 727 13.74 -23.94 19.35
CA THR A 727 13.77 -23.28 18.03
C THR A 727 15.12 -22.64 17.76
N ASP A 728 15.55 -22.68 16.51
CA ASP A 728 16.78 -22.09 16.02
C ASP A 728 16.55 -20.89 15.09
N LYS A 729 15.29 -20.56 14.73
CA LYS A 729 14.91 -19.51 13.76
C LYS A 729 13.80 -18.62 14.32
N PHE A 730 13.83 -17.31 14.12
CA PHE A 730 12.95 -16.35 14.82
C PHE A 730 12.11 -15.53 13.85
N SER A 731 10.79 -15.70 13.94
CA SER A 731 9.77 -15.26 12.98
C SER A 731 8.37 -15.53 13.56
N THR A 732 7.43 -16.02 12.75
CA THR A 732 6.04 -16.30 13.17
C THR A 732 5.87 -17.73 13.67
N TYR A 733 5.12 -17.89 14.75
CA TYR A 733 4.80 -19.16 15.38
C TYR A 733 3.30 -19.26 15.60
N ALA A 734 2.73 -20.45 15.43
CA ALA A 734 1.35 -20.74 15.73
C ALA A 734 1.27 -21.76 16.87
N ILE A 735 0.51 -21.41 17.91
CA ILE A 735 0.12 -22.34 18.96
C ILE A 735 -1.12 -23.07 18.47
N CYS A 736 -0.96 -24.36 18.23
CA CYS A 736 -2.00 -25.26 17.74
C CYS A 736 -2.35 -26.27 18.83
N TYR A 737 -3.54 -26.84 18.77
CA TYR A 737 -3.94 -27.89 19.69
C TYR A 737 -4.87 -28.91 19.05
N GLU A 738 -4.92 -30.12 19.62
CA GLU A 738 -5.95 -31.12 19.37
C GLU A 738 -6.57 -31.59 20.69
N ASP A 739 -7.88 -31.82 20.68
CA ASP A 739 -8.61 -32.37 21.81
C ASP A 739 -8.82 -33.87 21.60
N VAL A 740 -8.31 -34.69 22.52
CA VAL A 740 -8.48 -36.15 22.52
C VAL A 740 -9.36 -36.59 23.68
N ALA A 741 -10.18 -37.62 23.51
CA ALA A 741 -11.04 -38.11 24.59
C ALA A 741 -10.20 -38.57 25.78
N ALA A 742 -10.50 -38.07 26.99
CA ALA A 742 -9.77 -38.48 28.18
C ALA A 742 -9.99 -39.98 28.43
N THR A 743 -8.93 -40.79 28.36
CA THR A 743 -9.01 -42.21 28.71
C THR A 743 -9.28 -42.35 30.21
N GLY A 744 -10.51 -42.71 30.55
CA GLY A 744 -10.91 -43.01 31.93
C GLY A 744 -10.07 -44.16 32.48
N ASN A 745 -9.23 -43.86 33.48
CA ASN A 745 -8.66 -44.89 34.34
C ASN A 745 -9.78 -45.51 35.19
N GLY A 746 -9.70 -46.83 35.35
CA GLY A 746 -10.77 -47.68 35.88
C GLY A 746 -11.27 -47.36 37.29
N GLN A 747 -12.48 -47.86 37.52
CA GLN A 747 -13.22 -48.05 38.79
C GLN A 747 -12.46 -47.80 40.11
N SER A 748 -13.04 -46.94 40.94
CA SER A 748 -13.45 -47.34 42.28
C SER A 748 -14.86 -46.83 42.53
N SER A 749 -15.77 -47.77 42.75
CA SER A 749 -17.13 -47.54 43.21
C SER A 749 -17.12 -46.82 44.56
N ASP A 750 -17.92 -45.77 44.70
CA ASP A 750 -18.69 -45.59 45.92
C ASP A 750 -20.04 -44.96 45.61
N ASN A 751 -21.08 -45.78 45.81
CA ASN A 751 -22.47 -45.36 45.78
C ASN A 751 -22.73 -44.53 47.02
N THR A 752 -23.04 -43.25 46.84
CA THR A 752 -23.87 -42.52 47.82
C THR A 752 -24.80 -41.57 47.09
N ILE A 753 -26.02 -42.05 46.88
CA ILE A 753 -27.15 -41.17 46.63
C ILE A 753 -27.42 -40.45 47.95
N ASN A 754 -27.31 -39.11 47.93
CA ASN A 754 -28.01 -38.30 48.91
C ASN A 754 -28.91 -37.29 48.21
N THR A 755 -30.18 -37.48 48.53
CA THR A 755 -31.40 -36.78 48.16
C THR A 755 -31.35 -35.27 48.39
N GLY A 756 -31.76 -34.54 47.37
CA GLY A 756 -32.07 -33.11 47.40
C GLY A 756 -32.95 -32.77 46.21
N ASP A 757 -34.23 -33.13 46.33
CA ASP A 757 -35.31 -32.88 45.36
C ASP A 757 -35.28 -31.44 44.82
N VAL A 758 -35.24 -31.29 43.50
CA VAL A 758 -36.42 -31.00 42.66
C VAL A 758 -37.19 -29.78 43.17
N TYR A 759 -36.72 -28.59 42.78
CA TYR A 759 -37.57 -27.41 42.64
C TYR A 759 -37.16 -26.61 41.39
N ASN A 760 -38.16 -26.36 40.53
CA ASN A 760 -38.19 -25.39 39.43
C ASN A 760 -37.64 -25.75 38.04
N ILE A 761 -38.15 -26.85 37.46
CA ILE A 761 -38.38 -26.95 36.00
C ILE A 761 -39.89 -26.81 35.72
N ALA A 762 -40.48 -25.72 36.24
CA ALA A 762 -41.88 -25.36 36.02
C ALA A 762 -42.08 -23.83 36.09
N LEU A 763 -41.27 -23.06 35.36
CA LEU A 763 -41.45 -21.64 35.03
C LEU A 763 -40.23 -21.30 34.16
N TYR A 764 -40.23 -21.49 32.84
CA TYR A 764 -40.32 -20.39 31.87
C TYR A 764 -40.50 -20.95 30.43
N VAL A 765 -41.24 -22.04 30.29
CA VAL A 765 -41.81 -22.47 28.98
C VAL A 765 -43.12 -21.70 28.67
N LEU A 766 -43.47 -20.70 29.48
CA LEU A 766 -44.64 -19.84 29.31
C LEU A 766 -44.24 -18.41 28.92
N PHE A 767 -43.41 -18.20 27.89
CA PHE A 767 -43.31 -16.89 27.21
C PHE A 767 -42.85 -16.97 25.74
N ALA A 768 -43.12 -18.09 25.05
CA ALA A 768 -42.83 -18.23 23.61
C ALA A 768 -44.02 -18.75 22.78
N VAL A 769 -45.27 -18.49 23.21
CA VAL A 769 -46.49 -18.86 22.46
C VAL A 769 -47.48 -17.70 22.29
N VAL A 770 -47.14 -16.45 22.62
CA VAL A 770 -47.99 -15.28 22.31
C VAL A 770 -47.17 -14.18 21.62
N SER A 771 -46.86 -14.36 20.33
CA SER A 771 -46.44 -13.26 19.44
C SER A 771 -46.68 -13.54 17.95
N CYS A 772 -47.65 -14.38 17.58
CA CYS A 772 -48.02 -14.62 16.17
C CYS A 772 -49.50 -14.31 15.85
N ALA A 773 -50.16 -13.48 16.65
CA ALA A 773 -51.53 -13.02 16.35
C ALA A 773 -51.67 -11.53 16.67
N GLY A 774 -51.10 -10.67 15.83
CA GLY A 774 -51.12 -9.23 16.05
C GLY A 774 -50.71 -8.39 14.84
N LEU A 775 -51.05 -8.80 13.62
CA LEU A 775 -50.84 -7.96 12.43
C LEU A 775 -51.78 -8.33 11.27
N ALA A 776 -53.08 -8.36 11.56
CA ALA A 776 -54.13 -8.49 10.53
C ALA A 776 -55.39 -7.65 10.85
N PHE A 777 -55.24 -6.44 11.42
CA PHE A 777 -56.41 -5.60 11.75
C PHE A 777 -56.25 -4.08 11.59
N VAL A 778 -55.50 -3.61 10.58
CA VAL A 778 -55.45 -2.15 10.25
C VAL A 778 -55.73 -1.81 8.78
N VAL A 779 -56.03 -2.77 7.90
CA VAL A 779 -56.48 -2.47 6.53
C VAL A 779 -57.86 -3.07 6.32
N LEU A 780 -58.90 -2.26 6.54
CA LEU A 780 -60.24 -2.29 5.91
C LEU A 780 -61.33 -1.70 6.83
N ARG A 781 -61.28 -0.39 7.11
CA ARG A 781 -62.51 0.40 7.38
C ARG A 781 -62.29 1.88 7.05
N ARG A 782 -62.62 2.27 5.80
CA ARG A 782 -63.29 3.54 5.48
C ARG A 782 -63.64 3.60 3.99
N LYS A 783 -64.82 3.08 3.69
CA LYS A 783 -65.76 3.38 2.58
C LYS A 783 -66.89 2.38 2.89
N SER A 784 -68.10 2.77 3.28
CA SER A 784 -69.00 3.77 2.72
C SER A 784 -70.30 3.71 3.53
N VAL A 785 -70.89 4.84 3.93
CA VAL A 785 -72.36 5.00 3.87
C VAL A 785 -72.66 6.48 3.61
N VAL A 786 -73.27 6.70 2.45
CA VAL A 786 -74.06 7.86 2.08
C VAL A 786 -75.42 7.74 2.77
N ARG A 787 -75.81 8.73 3.57
CA ARG A 787 -77.08 9.47 3.50
C ARG A 787 -77.12 10.55 4.57
#